data_AF-A0AA38UYY0-F1
#
_entry.id   AF-A0AA38UYY0-F1
#
_cell.length_a   1.000
_cell.length_b   1.000
_cell.length_c   1.000
_cell.angle_alpha   90.00
_cell.angle_beta   90.00
_cell.angle_gamma   90.00
#
_symmetry.space_group_name_H-M   'P 1'
#
loop_
_entity.id
_entity.type
_entity.pdbx_description
1 polymer ?
#
loop_
_entity_poly.entity_id
_entity_poly.type
_entity_poly.pdbx_seq_one_letter_code
_entity_poly.pdbx_strand_id
1 'polypeptide(L)'
;MNPAGRAVAVDFVEDEFEEIGYPETLPTYSPHMDESAAARRRLGKGRPDGAEEKVWFDDEDDFKAPSVRTFSGGRPAQLALPPPTTLREFLSQNMPSIPPLVYTLLACYTRFHRIGLSPTVVWDEAHFGKFASHYLKREFYFDVHPPLGKMLVGLAGLLSGYNGGFDFKSGVDYPPEVPYVAMRVMLATFGVGMVPLGWFTAIELGMTQWAAHLVALMVLFDVGWLCISRFILLDSMLLFFTFLAVFCLSKFHNQQAHPFDFDWWAWLAMTGISIGLVTSVKMVGLFVTALVGFYTLEDLWNKFGDLRLSTKEQAKHWGARILCLIILPILVFMATFKIHFMILNHSGPGDAQMSSLFQANLHGNDFHNNPLEIAIGSKVTIKNMAFGGGLLHSHVQTYPTGSNQQQVTCYHYKDENNEFWFWPAWDQKDTVWDPKYGSHDPSDEELRFLKHHDVVRLVHVPTTRNIHSHPIPAPITKANWEVSAYGNATIGDVQDNWVVEVLGDVVRGDVNRYLDPKSSTVDSRARIHALTTRLRFRHQVLGCYLSAGRTSLPQWGFKQIEVTCAKEEEGSKPAEGSIWNVESHWNTRLPPAARSLSRSPFITDFIHLNIAMMTSNNALIPDPDKEDLLASKPWEWPFLSVGLRMCGWGDQQIKYYLMGNPIIWWGGSISLFVATFVALGLVVRRQRYGGGKGARKPAPNSLNGDSGKNGAALVARPGDGLTQREWAQFWHVTKIAGGGWVLHYLPFLIMGRVTYIHHYLPTLYFAVLMFAHLLDYFVFQVPSTPSTNPHTVPTSGVSLSDTNSIPKMIRTFRALPRMTRIKLYVFSLTTSAIVGTFWWFRAVAWGMEGPVRNTWGLAWRENWNIYH
;
A
#
# COMPACT_ATOMS: atom_id res chain seq x y z
N MET A 1 -41.60 44.96 38.78
CA MET A 1 -40.53 45.95 38.94
C MET A 1 -39.24 45.33 38.39
N ASN A 2 -38.54 46.06 37.52
CA ASN A 2 -37.35 45.67 36.74
C ASN A 2 -36.09 45.48 37.65
N PRO A 3 -34.88 45.11 37.16
CA PRO A 3 -34.42 43.89 36.47
C PRO A 3 -33.05 43.37 37.03
N ALA A 4 -32.47 42.31 36.45
CA ALA A 4 -31.04 42.17 36.04
C ALA A 4 -30.58 40.69 36.04
N GLY A 5 -30.81 40.00 34.91
CA GLY A 5 -30.21 38.70 34.59
C GLY A 5 -29.14 38.86 33.51
N ARG A 6 -27.97 38.25 33.72
CA ARG A 6 -26.84 38.17 32.79
C ARG A 6 -26.95 36.84 32.02
N ALA A 7 -27.14 36.92 30.71
CA ALA A 7 -26.92 35.81 29.77
C ALA A 7 -26.23 36.37 28.53
N VAL A 8 -25.16 35.72 28.10
CA VAL A 8 -24.47 36.01 26.84
C VAL A 8 -24.95 34.95 25.84
N ALA A 9 -25.77 35.40 24.90
CA ALA A 9 -26.14 34.68 23.68
C ALA A 9 -25.88 35.63 22.52
N VAL A 10 -25.30 35.08 21.45
CA VAL A 10 -25.01 35.77 20.19
C VAL A 10 -26.09 35.35 19.22
N ASP A 11 -26.84 36.29 18.68
CA ASP A 11 -27.59 36.10 17.43
C ASP A 11 -27.86 37.44 16.72
N PHE A 12 -28.03 37.30 15.41
CA PHE A 12 -28.04 38.22 14.26
C PHE A 12 -28.95 39.47 14.33
N VAL A 13 -28.63 40.51 13.53
CA VAL A 13 -29.36 40.96 12.31
C VAL A 13 -28.83 42.33 11.82
N GLU A 14 -28.90 42.50 10.49
CA GLU A 14 -28.84 43.68 9.61
C GLU A 14 -29.25 45.02 10.28
N ASP A 15 -28.64 46.18 9.97
CA ASP A 15 -28.78 46.92 8.72
C ASP A 15 -27.85 48.15 8.67
N GLU A 16 -27.81 48.76 7.48
CA GLU A 16 -27.29 50.09 7.07
C GLU A 16 -26.05 50.12 6.15
N PHE A 17 -26.44 50.19 4.88
CA PHE A 17 -25.77 50.58 3.65
C PHE A 17 -24.98 51.90 3.74
N GLU A 18 -23.79 51.90 3.14
CA GLU A 18 -23.29 53.05 2.37
C GLU A 18 -22.73 52.58 1.02
N GLU A 19 -23.16 53.29 -0.02
CA GLU A 19 -22.97 53.04 -1.45
C GLU A 19 -21.52 53.20 -1.92
N ILE A 20 -21.03 52.28 -2.76
CA ILE A 20 -19.94 52.57 -3.70
C ILE A 20 -20.35 52.04 -5.08
N GLY A 21 -20.55 52.98 -6.01
CA GLY A 21 -21.12 52.77 -7.33
C GLY A 21 -20.21 51.98 -8.30
N TYR A 22 -20.87 51.17 -9.13
CA TYR A 22 -20.31 50.51 -10.30
C TYR A 22 -20.22 51.47 -11.49
N PRO A 23 -19.20 51.34 -12.35
CA PRO A 23 -19.35 51.59 -13.77
C PRO A 23 -19.72 50.29 -14.50
N GLU A 24 -20.87 50.34 -15.16
CA GLU A 24 -21.34 49.36 -16.13
C GLU A 24 -20.42 49.30 -17.36
N THR A 25 -20.52 48.17 -18.08
CA THR A 25 -20.12 47.91 -19.47
C THR A 25 -18.73 47.28 -19.71
N LEU A 26 -18.80 45.99 -20.04
CA LEU A 26 -17.79 45.18 -20.72
C LEU A 26 -17.58 45.68 -22.16
N PRO A 27 -16.34 45.87 -22.65
CA PRO A 27 -16.10 45.97 -24.08
C PRO A 27 -15.86 44.59 -24.68
N THR A 28 -16.84 44.17 -25.47
CA THR A 28 -16.72 43.20 -26.57
C THR A 28 -15.60 43.61 -27.53
N TYR A 29 -14.83 42.65 -28.05
CA TYR A 29 -13.96 42.91 -29.20
C TYR A 29 -14.04 41.81 -30.26
N SER A 30 -14.68 42.18 -31.36
CA SER A 30 -14.53 41.68 -32.73
C SER A 30 -15.28 42.68 -33.63
N PRO A 31 -15.06 42.72 -34.95
CA PRO A 31 -13.83 42.81 -35.74
C PRO A 31 -13.87 44.10 -36.60
N HIS A 32 -12.76 44.51 -37.25
CA HIS A 32 -12.74 45.06 -38.61
C HIS A 32 -11.33 45.59 -38.97
N MET A 33 -10.91 45.29 -40.20
CA MET A 33 -9.72 45.84 -40.84
C MET A 33 -9.81 47.36 -41.01
N ASP A 34 -8.67 48.03 -41.03
CA ASP A 34 -8.49 49.14 -41.96
C ASP A 34 -7.07 49.16 -42.56
N GLU A 35 -7.03 49.31 -43.87
CA GLU A 35 -5.85 49.43 -44.72
C GLU A 35 -5.24 50.82 -44.58
N SER A 36 -3.99 50.95 -44.10
CA SER A 36 -3.11 52.08 -44.46
C SER A 36 -1.71 51.95 -43.86
N ALA A 37 -0.90 51.02 -44.38
CA ALA A 37 0.56 51.15 -44.28
C ALA A 37 1.31 50.37 -45.38
N ALA A 38 0.74 50.31 -46.59
CA ALA A 38 1.50 49.96 -47.78
C ALA A 38 2.15 51.22 -48.36
N ALA A 39 3.40 51.51 -47.99
CA ALA A 39 4.40 52.16 -48.86
C ALA A 39 5.65 52.58 -48.07
N ARG A 40 6.73 51.79 -48.17
CA ARG A 40 8.06 52.28 -48.59
C ARG A 40 9.08 51.14 -48.67
N ARG A 41 9.43 50.84 -49.94
CA ARG A 41 10.77 50.56 -50.48
C ARG A 41 11.54 49.36 -49.89
N ARG A 42 11.63 48.21 -50.59
CA ARG A 42 12.53 47.89 -51.73
C ARG A 42 14.02 48.24 -51.51
N LEU A 43 14.82 47.17 -51.61
CA LEU A 43 16.21 47.05 -52.08
C LEU A 43 17.36 47.59 -51.19
N GLY A 44 18.30 46.70 -50.88
CA GLY A 44 19.63 47.05 -50.39
C GLY A 44 20.69 46.03 -50.82
N LYS A 45 21.39 46.33 -51.92
CA LYS A 45 22.62 45.69 -52.41
C LYS A 45 23.83 46.21 -51.59
N GLY A 46 24.70 45.31 -51.17
CA GLY A 46 26.17 45.41 -51.28
C GLY A 46 27.00 46.42 -50.46
N ARG A 47 27.96 45.83 -49.70
CA ARG A 47 29.40 46.21 -49.53
C ARG A 47 29.79 47.18 -48.38
N PRO A 48 31.09 47.27 -47.95
CA PRO A 48 31.82 46.35 -47.04
C PRO A 48 32.64 47.05 -45.90
N ASP A 49 33.39 46.23 -45.16
CA ASP A 49 34.68 46.47 -44.45
C ASP A 49 34.81 47.55 -43.34
N GLY A 50 35.10 47.05 -42.13
CA GLY A 50 36.16 47.54 -41.24
C GLY A 50 35.90 48.78 -40.37
N ALA A 51 35.55 48.57 -39.10
CA ALA A 51 36.06 49.32 -37.94
C ALA A 51 35.54 48.69 -36.63
N GLU A 52 36.46 48.43 -35.71
CA GLU A 52 36.16 48.06 -34.33
C GLU A 52 35.52 49.25 -33.59
N GLU A 53 34.46 49.00 -32.83
CA GLU A 53 34.05 49.89 -31.74
C GLU A 53 33.68 49.05 -30.52
N LYS A 54 34.61 48.96 -29.57
CA LYS A 54 34.36 48.47 -28.22
C LYS A 54 33.71 49.59 -27.42
N VAL A 55 32.47 49.38 -26.98
CA VAL A 55 31.84 50.22 -25.95
C VAL A 55 31.49 49.33 -24.76
N TRP A 56 31.98 49.79 -23.61
CA TRP A 56 31.87 49.21 -22.28
C TRP A 56 30.42 49.23 -21.80
N PHE A 57 29.98 48.15 -21.13
CA PHE A 57 28.77 48.17 -20.32
C PHE A 57 29.18 48.00 -18.85
N ASP A 58 28.96 49.07 -18.09
CA ASP A 58 28.93 49.08 -16.63
C ASP A 58 27.65 48.41 -16.12
N ASP A 59 27.78 47.94 -14.88
CA ASP A 59 26.87 47.13 -14.09
C ASP A 59 25.48 47.75 -13.77
N GLU A 60 24.56 46.83 -13.46
CA GLU A 60 23.38 46.98 -12.60
C GLU A 60 22.27 47.98 -13.00
N ASP A 61 21.21 47.46 -13.63
CA ASP A 61 19.85 47.71 -13.13
C ASP A 61 18.87 46.58 -13.51
N ASP A 62 18.29 46.00 -12.47
CA ASP A 62 17.58 44.73 -12.40
C ASP A 62 16.08 44.92 -12.76
N PHE A 63 15.71 44.84 -14.04
CA PHE A 63 14.30 44.73 -14.44
C PHE A 63 13.85 43.26 -14.37
N LYS A 64 13.60 42.77 -13.16
CA LYS A 64 12.92 41.48 -12.92
C LYS A 64 11.46 41.56 -13.38
N ALA A 65 11.20 41.08 -14.60
CA ALA A 65 9.85 40.65 -14.96
C ALA A 65 9.38 39.57 -13.98
N PRO A 66 8.11 39.57 -13.54
CA PRO A 66 7.61 38.57 -12.60
C PRO A 66 7.71 37.19 -13.25
N SER A 67 8.64 36.35 -12.78
CA SER A 67 8.68 34.95 -13.16
C SER A 67 7.44 34.28 -12.58
N VAL A 68 6.41 34.08 -13.40
CA VAL A 68 5.36 33.12 -13.09
C VAL A 68 6.04 31.75 -13.11
N ARG A 69 6.47 31.27 -11.94
CA ARG A 69 7.06 29.95 -11.76
C ARG A 69 5.97 28.91 -11.98
N THR A 70 5.77 28.53 -13.24
CA THR A 70 4.95 27.38 -13.59
C THR A 70 5.71 26.10 -13.24
N PHE A 71 5.02 25.16 -12.59
CA PHE A 71 5.53 23.83 -12.29
C PHE A 71 5.94 23.14 -13.60
N SER A 72 7.23 23.13 -13.93
CA SER A 72 7.71 22.71 -15.25
C SER A 72 8.14 21.25 -15.22
N GLY A 73 7.60 20.47 -16.15
CA GLY A 73 7.80 19.02 -16.21
C GLY A 73 9.17 18.57 -16.71
N GLY A 74 10.29 19.22 -16.36
CA GLY A 74 11.64 18.83 -16.79
C GLY A 74 11.90 18.95 -18.30
N ARG A 75 10.97 19.55 -19.04
CA ARG A 75 11.19 20.00 -20.42
C ARG A 75 11.45 21.51 -20.38
N PRO A 76 12.38 22.04 -21.19
CA PRO A 76 12.59 23.48 -21.26
C PRO A 76 11.24 24.17 -21.51
N ALA A 77 10.98 25.25 -20.77
CA ALA A 77 9.76 26.04 -20.88
C ALA A 77 9.55 26.41 -22.36
N GLN A 78 8.49 25.86 -22.95
CA GLN A 78 8.16 26.16 -24.33
C GLN A 78 7.69 27.62 -24.37
N LEU A 79 8.30 28.44 -25.23
CA LEU A 79 7.86 29.82 -25.45
C LEU A 79 6.35 29.83 -25.69
N ALA A 80 5.63 30.76 -25.06
CA ALA A 80 4.19 30.89 -25.22
C ALA A 80 3.87 31.03 -26.71
N LEU A 81 3.22 30.00 -27.27
CA LEU A 81 2.81 29.99 -28.67
C LEU A 81 1.63 30.97 -28.84
N PRO A 82 1.51 31.66 -29.99
CA PRO A 82 0.37 32.52 -30.26
C PRO A 82 -0.94 31.71 -30.21
N PRO A 83 -2.08 32.35 -29.87
CA PRO A 83 -3.37 31.67 -29.82
C PRO A 83 -3.66 31.01 -31.17
N PRO A 84 -4.11 29.74 -31.17
CA PRO A 84 -4.25 28.97 -32.39
C PRO A 84 -5.36 29.54 -33.27
N THR A 85 -5.03 29.82 -34.53
CA THR A 85 -5.96 30.40 -35.50
C THR A 85 -6.71 29.34 -36.30
N THR A 86 -6.19 28.11 -36.32
CA THR A 86 -6.80 26.96 -37.01
C THR A 86 -6.93 25.76 -36.07
N LEU A 87 -7.90 24.88 -36.35
CA LEU A 87 -8.11 23.65 -35.56
C LEU A 87 -6.87 22.72 -35.61
N ARG A 88 -6.16 22.70 -36.75
CA ARG A 88 -4.90 21.96 -36.88
C ARG A 88 -3.80 22.53 -36.00
N GLU A 89 -3.71 23.85 -35.92
CA GLU A 89 -2.78 24.55 -35.05
C GLU A 89 -3.11 24.29 -33.58
N PHE A 90 -4.38 24.40 -33.18
CA PHE A 90 -4.86 24.07 -31.84
C PHE A 90 -4.48 22.63 -31.43
N LEU A 91 -4.74 21.65 -32.32
CA LEU A 91 -4.38 20.25 -32.08
C LEU A 91 -2.86 20.06 -31.96
N SER A 92 -2.08 20.74 -32.79
CA SER A 92 -0.61 20.64 -32.74
C SER A 92 -0.01 21.24 -31.47
N GLN A 93 -0.55 22.37 -31.01
CA GLN A 93 -0.12 23.05 -29.79
C GLN A 93 -0.50 22.25 -28.54
N ASN A 94 -1.67 21.60 -28.53
CA ASN A 94 -2.18 20.81 -27.40
C ASN A 94 -1.87 19.30 -27.50
N MET A 95 -1.08 18.88 -28.48
CA MET A 95 -0.79 17.47 -28.74
C MET A 95 -0.24 16.69 -27.51
N PRO A 96 0.55 17.29 -26.59
CA PRO A 96 0.97 16.61 -25.37
C PRO A 96 -0.17 16.29 -24.40
N SER A 97 -1.24 17.09 -24.39
CA SER A 97 -2.34 17.03 -23.43
C SER A 97 -3.57 16.27 -23.96
N ILE A 98 -3.73 16.17 -25.28
CA ILE A 98 -4.88 15.50 -25.91
C ILE A 98 -4.93 13.99 -25.64
N PRO A 99 -3.85 13.19 -25.87
CA PRO A 99 -3.88 11.75 -25.65
C PRO A 99 -4.27 11.34 -24.23
N PRO A 100 -3.67 11.89 -23.15
CA PRO A 100 -4.06 11.50 -21.79
C PRO A 100 -5.51 11.90 -21.47
N LEU A 101 -6.03 13.00 -22.02
CA LEU A 101 -7.44 13.37 -21.86
C LEU A 101 -8.37 12.34 -22.52
N VAL A 102 -8.09 11.95 -23.77
CA VAL A 102 -8.86 10.93 -24.49
C VAL A 102 -8.82 9.59 -23.74
N TYR A 103 -7.63 9.17 -23.30
CA TYR A 103 -7.48 7.95 -22.52
C TYR A 103 -8.19 8.01 -21.17
N THR A 104 -8.24 9.17 -20.53
CA THR A 104 -9.00 9.37 -19.29
C THR A 104 -10.51 9.22 -19.54
N LEU A 105 -11.04 9.80 -20.61
CA LEU A 105 -12.46 9.64 -20.98
C LEU A 105 -12.80 8.18 -21.32
N LEU A 106 -11.92 7.49 -22.06
CA LEU A 106 -12.09 6.05 -22.34
C LEU A 106 -11.96 5.19 -21.07
N ALA A 107 -11.09 5.59 -20.14
CA ALA A 107 -10.96 4.92 -18.85
C ALA A 107 -12.24 5.10 -18.01
N CYS A 108 -12.81 6.31 -17.96
CA CYS A 108 -14.11 6.56 -17.35
C CYS A 108 -15.19 5.67 -17.97
N TYR A 109 -15.26 5.60 -19.30
CA TYR A 109 -16.21 4.73 -19.99
C TYR A 109 -16.02 3.27 -19.59
N THR A 110 -14.81 2.71 -19.75
CA THR A 110 -14.56 1.29 -19.47
C THR A 110 -14.86 0.89 -18.03
N ARG A 111 -14.47 1.72 -17.05
CA ARG A 111 -14.57 1.41 -15.62
C ARG A 111 -15.96 1.68 -15.05
N PHE A 112 -16.63 2.77 -15.46
CA PHE A 112 -17.97 3.10 -14.96
C PHE A 112 -19.11 2.41 -15.73
N HIS A 113 -18.86 1.90 -16.94
CA HIS A 113 -19.87 1.17 -17.70
C HIS A 113 -20.43 0.00 -16.89
N ARG A 114 -21.76 -0.05 -16.72
CA ARG A 114 -22.50 -1.11 -16.00
C ARG A 114 -21.97 -1.41 -14.58
N ILE A 115 -21.47 -0.40 -13.86
CA ILE A 115 -20.87 -0.59 -12.54
C ILE A 115 -21.87 -1.01 -11.45
N GLY A 116 -23.14 -0.62 -11.59
CA GLY A 116 -24.25 -1.03 -10.74
C GLY A 116 -25.02 -2.26 -11.23
N LEU A 117 -24.50 -3.03 -12.20
CA LEU A 117 -25.24 -4.16 -12.78
C LEU A 117 -25.53 -5.28 -11.77
N SER A 118 -24.56 -5.57 -10.89
CA SER A 118 -24.70 -6.57 -9.85
C SER A 118 -25.00 -5.90 -8.52
N PRO A 119 -26.21 -6.12 -7.97
CA PRO A 119 -26.60 -5.63 -6.65
C PRO A 119 -26.14 -6.56 -5.53
N THR A 120 -25.23 -7.51 -5.78
CA THR A 120 -24.70 -8.42 -4.75
C THR A 120 -23.31 -7.99 -4.27
N VAL A 121 -23.01 -8.26 -3.01
CA VAL A 121 -21.65 -8.15 -2.43
C VAL A 121 -20.73 -9.18 -3.11
N VAL A 122 -19.67 -8.70 -3.78
CA VAL A 122 -18.70 -9.58 -4.46
C VAL A 122 -17.47 -9.91 -3.58
N TRP A 123 -16.53 -10.66 -4.15
CA TRP A 123 -15.24 -11.03 -3.58
C TRP A 123 -14.56 -9.85 -2.90
N ASP A 124 -14.14 -10.05 -1.65
CA ASP A 124 -13.46 -9.10 -0.77
C ASP A 124 -14.17 -7.75 -0.49
N GLU A 125 -15.18 -7.37 -1.25
CA GLU A 125 -16.11 -6.27 -0.94
C GLU A 125 -16.86 -6.55 0.37
N ALA A 126 -17.06 -7.83 0.72
CA ALA A 126 -17.52 -8.26 2.04
C ALA A 126 -16.62 -7.75 3.18
N HIS A 127 -15.30 -7.88 3.03
CA HIS A 127 -14.32 -7.46 4.03
C HIS A 127 -14.17 -5.93 4.06
N PHE A 128 -13.88 -5.32 2.91
CA PHE A 128 -13.57 -3.89 2.85
C PHE A 128 -14.78 -2.99 3.02
N GLY A 129 -15.97 -3.43 2.58
CA GLY A 129 -17.23 -2.78 2.91
C GLY A 129 -17.50 -2.80 4.41
N LYS A 130 -17.31 -3.94 5.08
CA LYS A 130 -17.44 -4.05 6.55
C LYS A 130 -16.50 -3.10 7.29
N PHE A 131 -15.24 -2.99 6.85
CA PHE A 131 -14.30 -2.04 7.45
C PHE A 131 -14.71 -0.58 7.24
N ALA A 132 -15.34 -0.25 6.12
CA ALA A 132 -15.93 1.06 5.89
C ALA A 132 -17.03 1.36 6.91
N SER A 133 -17.89 0.38 7.20
CA SER A 133 -18.92 0.50 8.23
C SER A 133 -18.33 0.80 9.60
N HIS A 134 -17.22 0.15 9.98
CA HIS A 134 -16.54 0.42 11.25
C HIS A 134 -15.98 1.85 11.33
N TYR A 135 -15.43 2.41 10.23
CA TYR A 135 -15.01 3.81 10.23
C TYR A 135 -16.17 4.80 10.41
N LEU A 136 -17.33 4.52 9.80
CA LEU A 136 -18.52 5.36 9.93
C LEU A 136 -19.13 5.27 11.34
N LYS A 137 -19.15 4.07 11.92
CA LYS A 137 -19.58 3.82 13.30
C LYS A 137 -18.54 4.25 14.35
N ARG A 138 -17.31 4.56 13.92
CA ARG A 138 -16.15 4.86 14.77
C ARG A 138 -15.74 3.72 15.70
N GLU A 139 -16.08 2.48 15.34
CA GLU A 139 -15.78 1.27 16.11
C GLU A 139 -14.38 0.75 15.76
N PHE A 140 -13.57 0.48 16.77
CA PHE A 140 -12.25 -0.09 16.55
C PHE A 140 -12.33 -1.52 16.02
N TYR A 141 -11.54 -1.81 15.00
CA TYR A 141 -11.41 -3.15 14.41
C TYR A 141 -9.93 -3.45 14.14
N PHE A 142 -9.63 -4.73 13.99
CA PHE A 142 -8.29 -5.21 13.68
C PHE A 142 -8.27 -5.82 12.28
N ASP A 143 -7.23 -5.51 11.50
CA ASP A 143 -6.99 -6.08 10.18
C ASP A 143 -5.49 -6.12 9.86
N VAL A 144 -5.08 -7.04 8.98
CA VAL A 144 -3.68 -7.24 8.57
C VAL A 144 -3.14 -6.13 7.67
N HIS A 145 -4.00 -5.34 7.03
CA HIS A 145 -3.58 -4.28 6.10
C HIS A 145 -3.51 -2.91 6.76
N PRO A 146 -2.56 -2.05 6.37
CA PRO A 146 -2.50 -0.66 6.79
C PRO A 146 -3.79 0.13 6.49
N PRO A 147 -4.05 1.24 7.22
CA PRO A 147 -5.41 1.80 7.30
C PRO A 147 -5.84 2.65 6.10
N LEU A 148 -4.93 3.24 5.32
CA LEU A 148 -5.29 4.26 4.31
C LEU A 148 -6.31 3.78 3.30
N GLY A 149 -6.11 2.59 2.72
CA GLY A 149 -7.05 2.05 1.73
C GLY A 149 -8.46 1.91 2.31
N LYS A 150 -8.55 1.39 3.53
CA LYS A 150 -9.83 1.19 4.22
C LYS A 150 -10.46 2.51 4.68
N MET A 151 -9.65 3.49 5.06
CA MET A 151 -10.13 4.86 5.34
C MET A 151 -10.70 5.53 4.10
N LEU A 152 -10.08 5.34 2.93
CA LEU A 152 -10.59 5.85 1.66
C LEU A 152 -11.90 5.16 1.24
N VAL A 153 -12.06 3.86 1.53
CA VAL A 153 -13.36 3.19 1.38
C VAL A 153 -14.40 3.77 2.34
N GLY A 154 -14.04 4.00 3.62
CA GLY A 154 -14.89 4.68 4.59
C GLY A 154 -15.30 6.09 4.15
N LEU A 155 -14.35 6.84 3.56
CA LEU A 155 -14.59 8.17 2.98
C LEU A 155 -15.53 8.10 1.77
N ALA A 156 -15.39 7.10 0.89
CA ALA A 156 -16.33 6.86 -0.20
C ALA A 156 -17.74 6.55 0.34
N GLY A 157 -17.84 5.74 1.39
CA GLY A 157 -19.09 5.50 2.12
C GLY A 157 -19.71 6.80 2.63
N LEU A 158 -18.95 7.61 3.37
CA LEU A 158 -19.40 8.89 3.92
C LEU A 158 -19.91 9.85 2.84
N LEU A 159 -19.13 10.06 1.78
CA LEU A 159 -19.47 10.98 0.69
C LEU A 159 -20.65 10.48 -0.16
N SER A 160 -20.89 9.17 -0.20
CA SER A 160 -22.04 8.58 -0.87
C SER A 160 -23.33 8.61 -0.04
N GLY A 161 -23.27 9.01 1.24
CA GLY A 161 -24.42 9.00 2.16
C GLY A 161 -24.66 7.67 2.88
N TYR A 162 -23.71 6.73 2.85
CA TYR A 162 -23.80 5.48 3.62
C TYR A 162 -23.61 5.75 5.12
N ASN A 163 -24.44 5.12 5.96
CA ASN A 163 -24.44 5.33 7.42
C ASN A 163 -23.70 4.23 8.22
N GLY A 164 -23.15 3.19 7.56
CA GLY A 164 -22.49 2.08 8.24
C GLY A 164 -23.41 0.98 8.78
N GLY A 165 -24.73 1.07 8.56
CA GLY A 165 -25.73 0.16 9.14
C GLY A 165 -25.77 -1.24 8.52
N PHE A 166 -25.30 -1.39 7.29
CA PHE A 166 -25.32 -2.67 6.55
C PHE A 166 -24.16 -3.59 6.93
N ASP A 167 -24.46 -4.87 7.16
CA ASP A 167 -23.46 -5.92 7.37
C ASP A 167 -23.09 -6.58 6.04
N PHE A 168 -21.87 -6.33 5.56
CA PHE A 168 -21.37 -6.78 4.27
C PHE A 168 -21.06 -8.30 4.27
N LYS A 169 -22.11 -9.12 4.21
CA LYS A 169 -21.98 -10.57 4.05
C LYS A 169 -21.76 -10.95 2.58
N SER A 170 -20.91 -11.94 2.34
CA SER A 170 -20.61 -12.40 0.98
C SER A 170 -21.86 -12.94 0.28
N GLY A 171 -22.08 -12.52 -0.97
CA GLY A 171 -23.19 -13.00 -1.80
C GLY A 171 -24.57 -12.46 -1.45
N VAL A 172 -24.69 -11.58 -0.46
CA VAL A 172 -25.96 -10.93 -0.09
C VAL A 172 -26.23 -9.73 -0.98
N ASP A 173 -27.51 -9.50 -1.30
CA ASP A 173 -27.96 -8.33 -2.05
C ASP A 173 -27.90 -7.05 -1.22
N TYR A 174 -27.51 -5.96 -1.87
CA TYR A 174 -27.54 -4.62 -1.29
C TYR A 174 -28.98 -4.15 -1.11
N PRO A 175 -29.36 -3.70 0.09
CA PRO A 175 -30.66 -3.09 0.28
C PRO A 175 -30.66 -1.66 -0.33
N PRO A 176 -31.83 -1.08 -0.63
CA PRO A 176 -31.94 0.19 -1.34
C PRO A 176 -31.22 1.37 -0.67
N GLU A 177 -31.00 1.31 0.64
CA GLU A 177 -30.38 2.36 1.43
C GLU A 177 -28.85 2.38 1.30
N VAL A 178 -28.23 1.32 0.76
CA VAL A 178 -26.78 1.25 0.59
C VAL A 178 -26.39 1.81 -0.78
N PRO A 179 -25.70 2.97 -0.85
CA PRO A 179 -25.30 3.60 -2.10
C PRO A 179 -24.06 2.93 -2.74
N TYR A 180 -24.10 1.61 -2.91
CA TYR A 180 -22.96 0.82 -3.40
C TYR A 180 -22.47 1.26 -4.78
N VAL A 181 -23.38 1.71 -5.66
CA VAL A 181 -23.02 2.21 -7.00
C VAL A 181 -22.13 3.45 -6.89
N ALA A 182 -22.49 4.41 -6.05
CA ALA A 182 -21.70 5.61 -5.84
C ALA A 182 -20.34 5.28 -5.22
N MET A 183 -20.31 4.38 -4.22
CA MET A 183 -19.05 3.90 -3.63
C MET A 183 -18.14 3.24 -4.68
N ARG A 184 -18.69 2.35 -5.52
CA ARG A 184 -17.94 1.70 -6.62
C ARG A 184 -17.42 2.73 -7.63
N VAL A 185 -18.22 3.72 -8.02
CA VAL A 185 -17.78 4.79 -8.94
C VAL A 185 -16.61 5.57 -8.35
N MET A 186 -16.72 6.00 -7.09
CA MET A 186 -15.68 6.75 -6.41
C MET A 186 -14.37 5.95 -6.33
N LEU A 187 -14.44 4.67 -5.97
CA LEU A 187 -13.24 3.82 -5.88
C LEU A 187 -12.67 3.45 -7.26
N ALA A 188 -13.52 3.33 -8.27
CA ALA A 188 -13.10 3.11 -9.65
C ALA A 188 -12.36 4.31 -10.26
N THR A 189 -12.46 5.51 -9.68
CA THR A 189 -11.66 6.67 -10.11
C THR A 189 -10.15 6.43 -9.98
N PHE A 190 -9.71 5.69 -8.96
CA PHE A 190 -8.30 5.27 -8.83
C PHE A 190 -7.88 4.39 -10.02
N GLY A 191 -8.77 3.48 -10.43
CA GLY A 191 -8.60 2.69 -11.65
C GLY A 191 -8.51 3.56 -12.90
N VAL A 192 -9.31 4.62 -13.00
CA VAL A 192 -9.29 5.58 -14.11
C VAL A 192 -7.93 6.29 -14.17
N GLY A 193 -7.42 6.74 -13.03
CA GLY A 193 -6.14 7.44 -12.90
C GLY A 193 -4.91 6.60 -13.32
N MET A 194 -4.99 5.27 -13.27
CA MET A 194 -3.89 4.39 -13.71
C MET A 194 -3.54 4.57 -15.20
N VAL A 195 -4.53 4.81 -16.06
CA VAL A 195 -4.33 4.90 -17.52
C VAL A 195 -3.50 6.12 -17.93
N PRO A 196 -3.86 7.37 -17.55
CA PRO A 196 -3.02 8.53 -17.84
C PRO A 196 -1.66 8.45 -17.13
N LEU A 197 -1.57 7.87 -15.92
CA LEU A 197 -0.28 7.65 -15.27
C LEU A 197 0.63 6.70 -16.07
N GLY A 198 0.06 5.64 -16.66
CA GLY A 198 0.82 4.75 -17.55
C GLY A 198 1.37 5.47 -18.79
N TRP A 199 0.55 6.32 -19.42
CA TRP A 199 0.98 7.20 -20.51
C TRP A 199 2.13 8.11 -20.10
N PHE A 200 1.94 8.89 -19.03
CA PHE A 200 2.96 9.85 -18.58
C PHE A 200 4.23 9.13 -18.13
N THR A 201 4.13 8.00 -17.45
CA THR A 201 5.31 7.21 -17.07
C THR A 201 6.11 6.77 -18.30
N ALA A 202 5.46 6.27 -19.35
CA ALA A 202 6.16 5.87 -20.57
C ALA A 202 6.89 7.05 -21.24
N ILE A 203 6.28 8.23 -21.24
CA ILE A 203 6.90 9.45 -21.77
C ILE A 203 8.10 9.88 -20.92
N GLU A 204 8.01 9.83 -19.60
CA GLU A 204 9.10 10.19 -18.70
C GLU A 204 10.24 9.16 -18.73
N LEU A 205 9.94 7.89 -19.01
CA LEU A 205 10.92 6.84 -19.31
C LEU A 205 11.57 7.00 -20.70
N GLY A 206 11.33 8.11 -21.40
CA GLY A 206 11.96 8.43 -22.69
C GLY A 206 11.52 7.54 -23.85
N MET A 207 10.37 6.86 -23.73
CA MET A 207 9.83 6.04 -24.81
C MET A 207 9.23 6.92 -25.93
N THR A 208 9.16 6.38 -27.16
CA THR A 208 8.47 7.11 -28.25
C THR A 208 6.96 7.21 -28.00
N GLN A 209 6.31 8.14 -28.70
CA GLN A 209 4.84 8.30 -28.64
C GLN A 209 4.10 7.00 -29.00
N TRP A 210 4.63 6.19 -29.92
CA TRP A 210 4.06 4.89 -30.28
C TRP A 210 4.04 3.93 -29.10
N ALA A 211 5.15 3.82 -28.38
CA ALA A 211 5.24 3.00 -27.19
C ALA A 211 4.38 3.54 -26.05
N ALA A 212 4.32 4.86 -25.85
CA ALA A 212 3.45 5.48 -24.85
C ALA A 212 1.96 5.19 -25.12
N HIS A 213 1.51 5.27 -26.38
CA HIS A 213 0.15 4.87 -26.76
C HIS A 213 -0.09 3.40 -26.46
N LEU A 214 0.88 2.54 -26.76
CA LEU A 214 0.78 1.11 -26.50
C LEU A 214 0.66 0.81 -24.99
N VAL A 215 1.46 1.45 -24.13
CA VAL A 215 1.34 1.34 -22.67
C VAL A 215 -0.05 1.76 -22.19
N ALA A 216 -0.52 2.94 -22.62
CA ALA A 216 -1.83 3.45 -22.24
C ALA A 216 -2.96 2.49 -22.67
N LEU A 217 -2.87 1.94 -23.89
CA LEU A 217 -3.83 0.97 -24.42
C LEU A 217 -3.80 -0.35 -23.65
N MET A 218 -2.63 -0.85 -23.29
CA MET A 218 -2.50 -2.05 -22.47
C MET A 218 -3.11 -1.86 -21.07
N VAL A 219 -2.87 -0.71 -20.43
CA VAL A 219 -3.46 -0.40 -19.12
C VAL A 219 -4.97 -0.15 -19.20
N LEU A 220 -5.44 0.42 -20.31
CA LEU A 220 -6.86 0.68 -20.55
C LEU A 220 -7.66 -0.62 -20.80
N PHE A 221 -7.10 -1.52 -21.61
CA PHE A 221 -7.78 -2.72 -22.14
C PHE A 221 -7.31 -4.04 -21.50
N ASP A 222 -6.61 -4.00 -20.37
CA ASP A 222 -6.43 -5.19 -19.54
C ASP A 222 -7.71 -5.50 -18.76
N VAL A 223 -8.20 -6.73 -18.91
CA VAL A 223 -9.46 -7.18 -18.29
C VAL A 223 -9.29 -7.38 -16.78
N GLY A 224 -8.09 -7.71 -16.30
CA GLY A 224 -7.82 -7.95 -14.89
C GLY A 224 -7.80 -6.66 -14.08
N TRP A 225 -7.06 -5.66 -14.56
CA TRP A 225 -7.10 -4.31 -13.99
C TRP A 225 -8.48 -3.69 -14.07
N LEU A 226 -9.20 -3.89 -15.18
CA LEU A 226 -10.58 -3.43 -15.28
C LEU A 226 -11.47 -4.11 -14.23
N CYS A 227 -11.40 -5.43 -14.09
CA CYS A 227 -12.25 -6.18 -13.17
C CYS A 227 -12.02 -5.77 -11.70
N ILE A 228 -10.76 -5.78 -11.25
CA ILE A 228 -10.43 -5.48 -9.84
C ILE A 228 -10.71 -4.01 -9.46
N SER A 229 -10.67 -3.08 -10.42
CA SER A 229 -10.82 -1.65 -10.13
C SER A 229 -12.27 -1.19 -10.01
N ARG A 230 -13.25 -2.03 -10.31
CA ARG A 230 -14.68 -1.66 -10.37
C ARG A 230 -15.44 -1.88 -9.06
N PHE A 231 -14.87 -2.62 -8.12
CA PHE A 231 -15.54 -3.03 -6.88
C PHE A 231 -14.98 -2.29 -5.67
N ILE A 232 -15.64 -2.43 -4.51
CA ILE A 232 -15.20 -1.85 -3.24
C ILE A 232 -14.02 -2.67 -2.69
N LEU A 233 -12.85 -2.46 -3.29
CA LEU A 233 -11.60 -3.18 -3.01
C LEU A 233 -10.46 -2.18 -2.76
N LEU A 234 -9.42 -2.61 -2.03
CA LEU A 234 -8.21 -1.80 -1.86
C LEU A 234 -7.24 -1.87 -3.05
N ASP A 235 -7.36 -2.89 -3.90
CA ASP A 235 -6.35 -3.14 -4.94
C ASP A 235 -6.34 -2.02 -5.99
N SER A 236 -7.46 -1.35 -6.25
CA SER A 236 -7.51 -0.18 -7.14
C SER A 236 -6.61 0.96 -6.63
N MET A 237 -6.65 1.24 -5.32
CA MET A 237 -5.83 2.24 -4.66
C MET A 237 -4.36 1.81 -4.59
N LEU A 238 -4.10 0.53 -4.28
CA LEU A 238 -2.75 -0.03 -4.29
C LEU A 238 -2.10 0.13 -5.66
N LEU A 239 -2.81 -0.24 -6.72
CA LEU A 239 -2.35 -0.12 -8.10
C LEU A 239 -2.12 1.34 -8.48
N PHE A 240 -3.07 2.23 -8.19
CA PHE A 240 -2.92 3.65 -8.47
C PHE A 240 -1.68 4.26 -7.79
N PHE A 241 -1.48 4.03 -6.49
CA PHE A 241 -0.31 4.57 -5.79
C PHE A 241 1.00 3.90 -6.21
N THR A 242 0.97 2.63 -6.67
CA THR A 242 2.13 1.99 -7.30
C THR A 242 2.51 2.67 -8.62
N PHE A 243 1.53 2.94 -9.48
CA PHE A 243 1.74 3.69 -10.73
C PHE A 243 2.26 5.10 -10.45
N LEU A 244 1.69 5.78 -9.45
CA LEU A 244 2.10 7.11 -9.02
C LEU A 244 3.55 7.12 -8.53
N ALA A 245 3.95 6.13 -7.72
CA ALA A 245 5.32 6.03 -7.21
C ALA A 245 6.35 5.84 -8.35
N VAL A 246 6.06 4.98 -9.32
CA VAL A 246 6.94 4.78 -10.49
C VAL A 246 6.97 6.03 -11.38
N PHE A 247 5.83 6.71 -11.56
CA PHE A 247 5.77 7.98 -12.27
C PHE A 247 6.63 9.05 -11.60
N CYS A 248 6.46 9.27 -10.28
CA CYS A 248 7.24 10.24 -9.51
C CYS A 248 8.73 9.91 -9.54
N LEU A 249 9.10 8.63 -9.43
CA LEU A 249 10.49 8.19 -9.59
C LEU A 249 11.06 8.54 -10.96
N SER A 250 10.28 8.32 -12.03
CA SER A 250 10.69 8.63 -13.41
C SER A 250 10.84 10.15 -13.61
N LYS A 251 9.95 10.95 -13.04
CA LYS A 251 10.09 12.42 -13.02
C LYS A 251 11.35 12.86 -12.27
N PHE A 252 11.61 12.27 -11.10
CA PHE A 252 12.80 12.56 -10.31
C PHE A 252 14.10 12.16 -11.04
N HIS A 253 14.10 11.06 -11.81
CA HIS A 253 15.22 10.68 -12.67
C HIS A 253 15.50 11.75 -13.74
N ASN A 254 14.46 12.34 -14.33
CA ASN A 254 14.64 13.37 -15.35
C ASN A 254 15.19 14.69 -14.80
N GLN A 255 15.13 14.92 -13.49
CA GLN A 255 15.72 16.11 -12.85
C GLN A 255 17.18 15.92 -12.40
N GLN A 256 17.84 14.79 -12.71
CA GLN A 256 19.22 14.55 -12.25
C GLN A 256 20.24 15.55 -12.81
N ALA A 257 19.94 16.25 -13.90
CA ALA A 257 20.81 17.27 -14.48
C ALA A 257 20.92 18.54 -13.62
N HIS A 258 19.87 18.87 -12.86
CA HIS A 258 19.78 20.07 -12.03
C HIS A 258 19.47 19.69 -10.56
N PRO A 259 20.45 19.11 -9.85
CA PRO A 259 20.24 18.67 -8.47
C PRO A 259 19.98 19.84 -7.52
N PHE A 260 19.09 19.62 -6.54
CA PHE A 260 18.70 20.58 -5.51
C PHE A 260 17.87 21.79 -5.97
N ASP A 261 17.46 21.84 -7.22
CA ASP A 261 16.45 22.78 -7.69
C ASP A 261 15.07 22.49 -7.08
N PHE A 262 14.15 23.45 -7.19
CA PHE A 262 12.79 23.30 -6.68
C PHE A 262 12.10 22.07 -7.27
N ASP A 263 12.17 21.87 -8.59
CA ASP A 263 11.56 20.72 -9.26
C ASP A 263 12.21 19.40 -8.80
N TRP A 264 13.53 19.38 -8.57
CA TRP A 264 14.23 18.22 -8.04
C TRP A 264 13.72 17.83 -6.65
N TRP A 265 13.59 18.80 -5.74
CA TRP A 265 13.04 18.59 -4.40
C TRP A 265 11.55 18.20 -4.45
N ALA A 266 10.77 18.85 -5.30
CA ALA A 266 9.35 18.55 -5.45
C ALA A 266 9.14 17.10 -5.89
N TRP A 267 9.82 16.64 -6.94
CA TRP A 267 9.67 15.26 -7.42
C TRP A 267 10.28 14.23 -6.47
N LEU A 268 11.36 14.57 -5.76
CA LEU A 268 11.91 13.72 -4.71
C LEU A 268 10.93 13.55 -3.53
N ALA A 269 10.35 14.65 -3.06
CA ALA A 269 9.35 14.64 -1.99
C ALA A 269 8.07 13.91 -2.42
N MET A 270 7.58 14.14 -3.64
CA MET A 270 6.42 13.42 -4.20
C MET A 270 6.67 11.92 -4.35
N THR A 271 7.90 11.52 -4.67
CA THR A 271 8.31 10.10 -4.64
C THR A 271 8.22 9.54 -3.21
N GLY A 272 8.68 10.30 -2.21
CA GLY A 272 8.52 9.96 -0.79
C GLY A 272 7.07 9.82 -0.34
N ILE A 273 6.24 10.80 -0.69
CA ILE A 273 4.81 10.81 -0.33
C ILE A 273 4.09 9.62 -0.98
N SER A 274 4.32 9.38 -2.27
CA SER A 274 3.70 8.24 -2.98
C SER A 274 4.13 6.88 -2.40
N ILE A 275 5.39 6.72 -1.98
CA ILE A 275 5.85 5.55 -1.22
C ILE A 275 5.08 5.41 0.10
N GLY A 276 4.94 6.50 0.86
CA GLY A 276 4.18 6.51 2.11
C GLY A 276 2.71 6.14 1.90
N LEU A 277 2.08 6.63 0.83
CA LEU A 277 0.69 6.33 0.51
C LEU A 277 0.50 4.86 0.10
N VAL A 278 1.34 4.32 -0.78
CA VAL A 278 1.20 2.93 -1.25
C VAL A 278 1.42 1.92 -0.11
N THR A 279 2.42 2.15 0.76
CA THR A 279 2.66 1.30 1.94
C THR A 279 1.53 1.41 2.97
N SER A 280 0.89 2.57 3.08
CA SER A 280 -0.27 2.79 3.95
C SER A 280 -1.57 2.16 3.43
N VAL A 281 -1.62 1.71 2.16
CA VAL A 281 -2.76 0.95 1.62
C VAL A 281 -2.57 -0.56 1.86
N LYS A 282 -1.41 -1.11 1.48
CA LYS A 282 -1.08 -2.53 1.66
C LYS A 282 0.43 -2.66 1.87
N MET A 283 0.87 -3.59 2.73
CA MET A 283 2.30 -3.83 2.98
C MET A 283 3.09 -4.25 1.74
N VAL A 284 2.41 -4.75 0.69
CA VAL A 284 2.99 -5.02 -0.64
C VAL A 284 3.60 -3.77 -1.28
N GLY A 285 3.19 -2.55 -0.88
CA GLY A 285 3.84 -1.30 -1.27
C GLY A 285 5.32 -1.19 -0.89
N LEU A 286 5.80 -2.04 0.02
CA LEU A 286 7.23 -2.16 0.31
C LEU A 286 8.05 -2.66 -0.91
N PHE A 287 7.42 -3.33 -1.88
CA PHE A 287 8.12 -3.79 -3.08
C PHE A 287 8.49 -2.65 -4.03
N VAL A 288 7.60 -1.66 -4.23
CA VAL A 288 7.96 -0.44 -4.98
C VAL A 288 8.91 0.45 -4.18
N THR A 289 8.80 0.43 -2.85
CA THR A 289 9.80 1.06 -1.96
C THR A 289 11.19 0.47 -2.19
N ALA A 290 11.29 -0.86 -2.31
CA ALA A 290 12.55 -1.53 -2.63
C ALA A 290 13.08 -1.13 -4.02
N LEU A 291 12.22 -1.01 -5.03
CA LEU A 291 12.62 -0.53 -6.37
C LEU A 291 13.24 0.86 -6.30
N VAL A 292 12.57 1.80 -5.63
CA VAL A 292 13.09 3.17 -5.43
C VAL A 292 14.39 3.13 -4.62
N GLY A 293 14.46 2.27 -3.60
CA GLY A 293 15.66 2.06 -2.79
C GLY A 293 16.86 1.60 -3.62
N PHE A 294 16.70 0.56 -4.43
CA PHE A 294 17.78 0.06 -5.31
C PHE A 294 18.19 1.08 -6.36
N TYR A 295 17.24 1.79 -6.98
CA TYR A 295 17.56 2.91 -7.88
C TYR A 295 18.36 3.99 -7.14
N THR A 296 17.96 4.34 -5.92
CA THR A 296 18.62 5.38 -5.11
C THR A 296 20.03 4.96 -4.71
N LEU A 297 20.23 3.70 -4.33
CA LEU A 297 21.54 3.14 -4.02
C LEU A 297 22.46 3.16 -5.24
N GLU A 298 21.96 2.77 -6.41
CA GLU A 298 22.72 2.86 -7.66
C GLU A 298 23.10 4.32 -7.98
N ASP A 299 22.15 5.24 -7.86
CA ASP A 299 22.40 6.65 -8.14
C ASP A 299 23.42 7.28 -7.19
N LEU A 300 23.36 6.95 -5.89
CA LEU A 300 24.34 7.35 -4.90
C LEU A 300 25.71 6.71 -5.16
N TRP A 301 25.74 5.44 -5.60
CA TRP A 301 26.98 4.76 -5.97
C TRP A 301 27.66 5.42 -7.18
N ASN A 302 26.88 5.77 -8.20
CA ASN A 302 27.40 6.47 -9.38
C ASN A 302 27.93 7.88 -9.01
N LYS A 303 27.24 8.60 -8.12
CA LYS A 303 27.70 9.91 -7.62
C LYS A 303 28.94 9.80 -6.73
N PHE A 304 29.06 8.73 -5.95
CA PHE A 304 30.28 8.45 -5.18
C PHE A 304 31.50 8.24 -6.09
N GLY A 305 31.30 7.61 -7.26
CA GLY A 305 32.33 7.46 -8.28
C GLY A 305 32.64 8.74 -9.09
N ASP A 306 31.84 9.80 -8.98
CA ASP A 306 32.07 11.07 -9.67
C ASP A 306 33.02 11.96 -8.87
N LEU A 307 34.30 11.96 -9.29
CA LEU A 307 35.37 12.76 -8.67
C LEU A 307 35.18 14.27 -8.81
N ARG A 308 34.17 14.74 -9.58
CA ARG A 308 33.84 16.16 -9.72
C ARG A 308 33.00 16.68 -8.55
N LEU A 309 32.31 15.79 -7.82
CA LEU A 309 31.42 16.17 -6.72
C LEU A 309 32.21 16.32 -5.42
N SER A 310 32.02 17.45 -4.74
CA SER A 310 32.62 17.68 -3.42
C SER A 310 31.99 16.79 -2.35
N THR A 311 32.73 16.49 -1.28
CA THR A 311 32.21 15.73 -0.13
C THR A 311 30.96 16.36 0.50
N LYS A 312 30.88 17.70 0.49
CA LYS A 312 29.71 18.45 0.96
C LYS A 312 28.48 18.20 0.07
N GLU A 313 28.65 18.19 -1.26
CA GLU A 313 27.56 17.89 -2.20
C GLU A 313 27.10 16.43 -2.10
N GLN A 314 28.03 15.50 -1.90
CA GLN A 314 27.70 14.11 -1.62
C GLN A 314 26.87 13.99 -0.34
N ALA A 315 27.29 14.65 0.75
CA ALA A 315 26.54 14.66 2.01
C ALA A 315 25.13 15.26 1.84
N LYS A 316 24.97 16.35 1.07
CA LYS A 316 23.66 16.91 0.73
C LYS A 316 22.79 15.90 -0.01
N HIS A 317 23.36 15.15 -0.96
CA HIS A 317 22.62 14.15 -1.72
C HIS A 317 22.13 12.99 -0.85
N TRP A 318 22.96 12.53 0.08
CA TRP A 318 22.57 11.53 1.09
C TRP A 318 21.47 12.07 2.01
N GLY A 319 21.69 13.25 2.61
CA GLY A 319 20.73 13.89 3.51
C GLY A 319 19.36 14.11 2.87
N ALA A 320 19.31 14.60 1.62
CA ALA A 320 18.08 14.81 0.89
C ALA A 320 17.30 13.50 0.64
N ARG A 321 17.99 12.43 0.25
CA ARG A 321 17.36 11.11 0.02
C ARG A 321 16.90 10.47 1.32
N ILE A 322 17.66 10.57 2.40
CA ILE A 322 17.24 10.08 3.73
C ILE A 322 15.98 10.84 4.18
N LEU A 323 15.97 12.16 4.06
CA LEU A 323 14.83 12.99 4.45
C LEU A 323 13.57 12.63 3.63
N CYS A 324 13.67 12.63 2.31
CA CYS A 324 12.50 12.48 1.45
C CYS A 324 12.11 11.04 1.15
N LEU A 325 13.03 10.07 1.16
CA LEU A 325 12.75 8.67 0.79
C LEU A 325 12.74 7.71 1.98
N ILE A 326 13.05 8.18 3.20
CA ILE A 326 12.95 7.39 4.44
C ILE A 326 12.05 8.10 5.45
N ILE A 327 12.45 9.30 5.91
CA ILE A 327 11.73 10.01 6.98
C ILE A 327 10.32 10.39 6.52
N LEU A 328 10.18 11.03 5.35
CA LEU A 328 8.90 11.47 4.84
C LEU A 328 7.87 10.33 4.62
N PRO A 329 8.21 9.20 3.96
CA PRO A 329 7.30 8.06 3.88
C PRO A 329 6.89 7.50 5.24
N ILE A 330 7.82 7.41 6.20
CA ILE A 330 7.52 6.97 7.57
C ILE A 330 6.53 7.93 8.23
N LEU A 331 6.72 9.25 8.07
CA LEU A 331 5.79 10.24 8.61
C LEU A 331 4.40 10.14 7.98
N VAL A 332 4.30 9.92 6.66
CA VAL A 332 3.01 9.67 5.99
C VAL A 332 2.36 8.40 6.54
N PHE A 333 3.12 7.32 6.68
CA PHE A 333 2.63 6.06 7.24
C PHE A 333 2.12 6.26 8.67
N MET A 334 2.91 6.86 9.56
CA MET A 334 2.51 7.18 10.93
C MET A 334 1.31 8.13 10.99
N ALA A 335 1.23 9.12 10.11
CA ALA A 335 0.09 10.03 10.03
C ALA A 335 -1.20 9.27 9.68
N THR A 336 -1.15 8.28 8.78
CA THR A 336 -2.33 7.47 8.46
C THR A 336 -2.82 6.65 9.66
N PHE A 337 -1.90 6.07 10.45
CA PHE A 337 -2.26 5.39 11.71
C PHE A 337 -2.75 6.36 12.78
N LYS A 338 -2.20 7.58 12.83
CA LYS A 338 -2.67 8.61 13.75
C LYS A 338 -4.12 9.00 13.44
N ILE A 339 -4.44 9.20 12.17
CA ILE A 339 -5.81 9.46 11.70
C ILE A 339 -6.71 8.26 12.00
N HIS A 340 -6.24 7.03 11.74
CA HIS A 340 -6.98 5.80 12.04
C HIS A 340 -7.41 5.71 13.51
N PHE A 341 -6.49 5.91 14.47
CA PHE A 341 -6.82 5.92 15.89
C PHE A 341 -7.66 7.13 16.33
N MET A 342 -7.56 8.26 15.63
CA MET A 342 -8.40 9.44 15.92
C MET A 342 -9.85 9.24 15.47
N ILE A 343 -10.08 8.50 14.38
CA ILE A 343 -11.42 8.21 13.87
C ILE A 343 -12.06 7.08 14.68
N LEU A 344 -11.34 5.99 14.94
CA LEU A 344 -11.85 4.81 15.63
C LEU A 344 -11.69 4.95 17.15
N ASN A 345 -12.63 5.67 17.76
CA ASN A 345 -12.60 5.99 19.18
C ASN A 345 -13.64 5.24 20.02
N HIS A 346 -14.43 4.32 19.44
CA HIS A 346 -15.36 3.44 20.16
C HIS A 346 -14.81 2.01 20.22
N SER A 347 -15.18 1.26 21.28
CA SER A 347 -14.91 -0.17 21.40
C SER A 347 -15.61 -0.93 20.28
N GLY A 348 -14.98 -2.00 19.80
CA GLY A 348 -15.43 -2.77 18.65
C GLY A 348 -14.71 -4.13 18.60
N PRO A 349 -15.04 -5.00 17.63
CA PRO A 349 -14.67 -6.41 17.67
C PRO A 349 -13.16 -6.71 17.60
N GLY A 350 -12.33 -5.72 17.25
CA GLY A 350 -10.87 -5.90 17.16
C GLY A 350 -10.07 -5.29 18.32
N ASP A 351 -10.72 -4.68 19.30
CA ASP A 351 -10.04 -4.00 20.41
C ASP A 351 -9.24 -4.96 21.30
N ALA A 352 -9.66 -6.22 21.39
CA ALA A 352 -9.03 -7.24 22.19
C ALA A 352 -7.57 -7.56 21.79
N GLN A 353 -7.19 -7.30 20.54
CA GLN A 353 -5.82 -7.45 20.03
C GLN A 353 -4.88 -6.31 20.49
N MET A 354 -5.42 -5.23 21.06
CA MET A 354 -4.65 -4.09 21.56
C MET A 354 -4.36 -4.19 23.06
N SER A 355 -3.45 -3.36 23.57
CA SER A 355 -3.19 -3.29 25.02
C SER A 355 -4.44 -2.87 25.81
N SER A 356 -4.58 -3.35 27.04
CA SER A 356 -5.72 -2.95 27.89
C SER A 356 -5.76 -1.43 28.14
N LEU A 357 -4.59 -0.78 28.17
CA LEU A 357 -4.49 0.68 28.29
C LEU A 357 -5.04 1.41 27.06
N PHE A 358 -4.80 0.88 25.85
CA PHE A 358 -5.41 1.40 24.63
C PHE A 358 -6.93 1.22 24.67
N GLN A 359 -7.39 0.02 25.01
CA GLN A 359 -8.81 -0.28 25.13
C GLN A 359 -9.51 0.63 26.14
N ALA A 360 -8.86 0.94 27.26
CA ALA A 360 -9.36 1.86 28.29
C ALA A 360 -9.65 3.28 27.76
N ASN A 361 -9.00 3.69 26.67
CA ASN A 361 -9.23 4.98 26.03
C ASN A 361 -10.40 4.99 25.03
N LEU A 362 -10.96 3.82 24.69
CA LEU A 362 -12.10 3.71 23.76
C LEU A 362 -13.43 3.96 24.48
N HIS A 363 -14.34 4.65 23.81
CA HIS A 363 -15.71 4.86 24.28
C HIS A 363 -16.51 3.56 24.19
N GLY A 364 -17.26 3.20 25.23
CA GLY A 364 -18.08 1.99 25.27
C GLY A 364 -17.44 0.80 25.98
N ASN A 365 -16.22 0.94 26.51
CA ASN A 365 -15.69 -0.03 27.48
C ASN A 365 -16.35 0.15 28.86
N ASP A 366 -16.26 -0.90 29.67
CA ASP A 366 -16.74 -0.98 31.05
C ASP A 366 -15.63 -0.73 32.09
N PHE A 367 -14.38 -0.51 31.65
CA PHE A 367 -13.23 -0.42 32.54
C PHE A 367 -13.30 0.72 33.56
N HIS A 368 -14.05 1.78 33.27
CA HIS A 368 -14.28 2.88 34.22
C HIS A 368 -15.15 2.47 35.42
N ASN A 369 -15.93 1.40 35.31
CA ASN A 369 -16.74 0.90 36.42
C ASN A 369 -15.90 0.02 37.38
N ASN A 370 -14.70 -0.37 36.97
CA ASN A 370 -13.87 -1.28 37.72
C ASN A 370 -13.13 -0.53 38.84
N PRO A 371 -12.96 -1.13 40.04
CA PRO A 371 -12.11 -0.54 41.05
C PRO A 371 -10.65 -0.54 40.62
N LEU A 372 -9.91 0.52 40.97
CA LEU A 372 -8.52 0.68 40.56
C LEU A 372 -7.57 -0.27 41.30
N GLU A 373 -7.72 -0.36 42.61
CA GLU A 373 -6.85 -1.12 43.51
C GLU A 373 -7.32 -2.57 43.62
N ILE A 374 -6.39 -3.51 43.72
CA ILE A 374 -6.72 -4.95 43.74
C ILE A 374 -6.59 -5.49 45.16
N ALA A 375 -7.60 -6.23 45.60
CA ALA A 375 -7.60 -6.90 46.90
C ALA A 375 -7.65 -8.42 46.75
N ILE A 376 -7.25 -9.14 47.80
CA ILE A 376 -7.51 -10.58 47.89
C ILE A 376 -9.04 -10.78 47.99
N GLY A 377 -9.56 -11.79 47.29
CA GLY A 377 -11.00 -12.02 47.10
C GLY A 377 -11.60 -11.24 45.93
N SER A 378 -10.82 -10.43 45.20
CA SER A 378 -11.29 -9.75 44.00
C SER A 378 -11.47 -10.70 42.81
N LYS A 379 -12.55 -10.46 42.03
CA LYS A 379 -12.75 -11.10 40.72
C LYS A 379 -12.01 -10.31 39.66
N VAL A 380 -11.23 -10.98 38.82
CA VAL A 380 -10.38 -10.32 37.83
C VAL A 380 -10.36 -11.09 36.51
N THR A 381 -10.05 -10.37 35.43
CA THR A 381 -9.55 -10.98 34.20
C THR A 381 -8.09 -10.60 34.03
N ILE A 382 -7.23 -11.56 33.70
CA ILE A 382 -5.78 -11.34 33.61
C ILE A 382 -5.39 -11.38 32.14
N LYS A 383 -4.74 -10.34 31.64
CA LYS A 383 -4.31 -10.25 30.24
C LYS A 383 -2.80 -10.31 30.11
N ASN A 384 -2.34 -11.01 29.08
CA ASN A 384 -0.93 -11.06 28.74
C ASN A 384 -0.50 -9.76 28.03
N MET A 385 0.62 -9.19 28.46
CA MET A 385 1.14 -7.92 27.95
C MET A 385 2.06 -8.08 26.74
N ALA A 386 2.36 -9.30 26.29
CA ALA A 386 3.10 -9.51 25.04
C ALA A 386 2.26 -9.05 23.83
N PHE A 387 2.94 -8.78 22.71
CA PHE A 387 2.25 -8.41 21.47
C PHE A 387 1.31 -9.51 20.99
N GLY A 388 0.03 -9.18 20.83
CA GLY A 388 -1.01 -10.16 20.51
C GLY A 388 -1.38 -11.09 21.67
N GLY A 389 -1.06 -10.70 22.91
CA GLY A 389 -1.41 -11.43 24.12
C GLY A 389 -2.92 -11.51 24.36
N GLY A 390 -3.40 -12.72 24.69
CA GLY A 390 -4.79 -12.97 25.04
C GLY A 390 -5.08 -12.81 26.53
N LEU A 391 -6.36 -12.96 26.89
CA LEU A 391 -6.82 -13.13 28.26
C LEU A 391 -6.54 -14.55 28.72
N LEU A 392 -6.10 -14.73 29.98
CA LEU A 392 -6.05 -16.04 30.59
C LEU A 392 -7.44 -16.66 30.54
N HIS A 393 -7.51 -17.93 30.15
CA HIS A 393 -8.77 -18.62 29.85
C HIS A 393 -8.70 -20.07 30.32
N SER A 394 -9.83 -20.63 30.72
CA SER A 394 -9.96 -22.06 30.97
C SER A 394 -11.37 -22.55 30.65
N HIS A 395 -11.49 -23.74 30.09
CA HIS A 395 -12.76 -24.35 29.73
C HIS A 395 -12.78 -25.83 30.13
N VAL A 396 -13.95 -26.46 30.18
CA VAL A 396 -14.15 -27.79 30.78
C VAL A 396 -13.37 -28.94 30.09
N GLN A 397 -12.94 -28.76 28.84
CA GLN A 397 -12.17 -29.76 28.11
C GLN A 397 -10.78 -29.98 28.73
N THR A 398 -10.31 -31.23 28.68
CA THR A 398 -9.04 -31.66 29.25
C THR A 398 -7.96 -31.83 28.19
N TYR A 399 -6.68 -31.79 28.59
CA TYR A 399 -5.59 -32.08 27.66
C TYR A 399 -5.67 -33.54 27.17
N PRO A 400 -5.46 -33.81 25.87
CA PRO A 400 -5.47 -35.18 25.33
C PRO A 400 -4.20 -35.98 25.67
N THR A 401 -3.15 -35.28 26.12
CA THR A 401 -1.84 -35.82 26.49
C THR A 401 -1.32 -35.04 27.69
N GLY A 402 -0.40 -35.59 28.46
CA GLY A 402 0.12 -34.91 29.66
C GLY A 402 -0.67 -35.33 30.90
N SER A 403 -1.11 -34.37 31.71
CA SER A 403 -1.82 -34.67 32.96
C SER A 403 -3.26 -35.12 32.80
N ASN A 404 -3.85 -34.96 31.61
CA ASN A 404 -5.29 -35.12 31.35
C ASN A 404 -6.18 -34.23 32.24
N GLN A 405 -5.63 -33.14 32.77
CA GLN A 405 -6.37 -32.15 33.55
C GLN A 405 -7.02 -31.09 32.64
N GLN A 406 -7.82 -30.20 33.24
CA GLN A 406 -8.54 -29.15 32.52
C GLN A 406 -7.56 -28.18 31.85
N GLN A 407 -7.84 -27.81 30.61
CA GLN A 407 -6.96 -26.95 29.81
C GLN A 407 -6.94 -25.52 30.33
N VAL A 408 -5.76 -24.90 30.29
CA VAL A 408 -5.56 -23.46 30.50
C VAL A 408 -4.90 -22.89 29.25
N THR A 409 -5.47 -21.81 28.74
CA THR A 409 -5.08 -21.21 27.46
C THR A 409 -5.12 -19.68 27.55
N CYS A 410 -4.73 -19.02 26.46
CA CYS A 410 -5.02 -17.62 26.25
C CYS A 410 -6.02 -17.43 25.11
N TYR A 411 -7.10 -16.71 25.41
CA TYR A 411 -8.21 -16.43 24.50
C TYR A 411 -8.34 -14.94 24.21
N HIS A 412 -8.60 -14.57 22.96
CA HIS A 412 -8.62 -13.15 22.55
C HIS A 412 -9.97 -12.48 22.69
N TYR A 413 -11.03 -13.15 23.11
CA TYR A 413 -12.35 -12.52 23.22
C TYR A 413 -12.81 -12.47 24.68
N LYS A 414 -13.63 -11.48 25.01
CA LYS A 414 -14.29 -11.40 26.31
C LYS A 414 -15.25 -12.58 26.47
N ASP A 415 -15.13 -13.30 27.58
CA ASP A 415 -15.87 -14.52 27.91
C ASP A 415 -15.91 -14.66 29.44
N GLU A 416 -16.96 -15.27 29.98
CA GLU A 416 -17.08 -15.57 31.42
C GLU A 416 -16.00 -16.56 31.89
N ASN A 417 -15.49 -17.40 30.98
CA ASN A 417 -14.37 -18.31 31.20
C ASN A 417 -13.00 -17.61 31.28
N ASN A 418 -12.96 -16.28 31.19
CA ASN A 418 -11.76 -15.48 31.45
C ASN A 418 -11.70 -14.95 32.90
N GLU A 419 -12.72 -15.24 33.71
CA GLU A 419 -12.83 -14.72 35.08
C GLU A 419 -12.10 -15.63 36.09
N PHE A 420 -11.24 -15.00 36.90
CA PHE A 420 -10.49 -15.65 37.98
C PHE A 420 -10.65 -14.89 39.29
N TRP A 421 -10.58 -15.60 40.40
CA TRP A 421 -10.44 -15.01 41.72
C TRP A 421 -8.98 -15.02 42.17
N PHE A 422 -8.55 -13.94 42.83
CA PHE A 422 -7.34 -13.96 43.65
C PHE A 422 -7.66 -14.51 45.05
N TRP A 423 -7.34 -15.78 45.29
CA TRP A 423 -7.53 -16.41 46.61
C TRP A 423 -6.23 -16.45 47.41
N PRO A 424 -6.29 -16.46 48.76
CA PRO A 424 -5.11 -16.72 49.59
C PRO A 424 -4.56 -18.14 49.34
N ALA A 425 -3.28 -18.31 49.65
CA ALA A 425 -2.62 -19.62 49.68
C ALA A 425 -3.34 -20.61 50.62
N TRP A 426 -3.09 -21.91 50.43
CA TRP A 426 -3.78 -22.98 51.17
C TRP A 426 -3.61 -22.91 52.70
N ASP A 427 -2.50 -22.40 53.19
CA ASP A 427 -2.20 -22.16 54.62
C ASP A 427 -2.99 -20.98 55.21
N GLN A 428 -3.48 -20.08 54.35
CA GLN A 428 -4.26 -18.90 54.70
C GLN A 428 -5.70 -18.99 54.19
N LYS A 429 -6.19 -20.21 53.89
CA LYS A 429 -7.54 -20.41 53.32
C LYS A 429 -8.67 -19.85 54.20
N ASP A 430 -8.46 -19.80 55.51
CA ASP A 430 -9.46 -19.37 56.50
C ASP A 430 -9.42 -17.84 56.74
N THR A 431 -8.52 -17.10 56.08
CA THR A 431 -8.35 -15.65 56.29
C THR A 431 -9.23 -14.78 55.39
N VAL A 432 -10.00 -15.38 54.47
CA VAL A 432 -10.86 -14.66 53.52
C VAL A 432 -12.18 -15.39 53.41
N TRP A 433 -13.26 -14.63 53.55
CA TRP A 433 -14.62 -15.14 53.43
C TRP A 433 -14.92 -15.74 52.04
N ASP A 434 -15.35 -17.01 52.05
CA ASP A 434 -15.83 -17.71 50.86
C ASP A 434 -17.37 -17.65 50.78
N PRO A 435 -17.98 -17.11 49.70
CA PRO A 435 -19.44 -17.05 49.55
C PRO A 435 -20.14 -18.43 49.52
N LYS A 436 -19.44 -19.50 49.16
CA LYS A 436 -19.95 -20.88 49.11
C LYS A 436 -19.63 -21.72 50.36
N TYR A 437 -18.59 -21.35 51.12
CA TYR A 437 -18.07 -22.15 52.25
C TYR A 437 -17.85 -21.34 53.55
N GLY A 438 -18.39 -20.12 53.63
CA GLY A 438 -18.03 -19.12 54.62
C GLY A 438 -18.11 -19.56 56.08
N SER A 439 -17.10 -19.17 56.85
CA SER A 439 -16.99 -19.42 58.29
C SER A 439 -17.38 -18.21 59.17
N HIS A 440 -17.41 -16.97 58.65
CA HIS A 440 -17.70 -15.71 59.39
C HIS A 440 -18.39 -14.64 58.51
N ASP A 441 -18.81 -13.49 59.05
CA ASP A 441 -19.50 -12.41 58.30
C ASP A 441 -18.51 -11.56 57.46
N PRO A 442 -18.75 -11.34 56.16
CA PRO A 442 -17.87 -10.54 55.29
C PRO A 442 -17.74 -9.06 55.68
N SER A 443 -18.60 -8.54 56.55
CA SER A 443 -18.56 -7.14 57.00
C SER A 443 -17.53 -6.86 58.10
N ASP A 444 -17.05 -7.89 58.80
CA ASP A 444 -16.08 -7.77 59.91
C ASP A 444 -14.61 -7.95 59.47
N GLU A 445 -14.35 -8.24 58.19
CA GLU A 445 -13.00 -8.44 57.66
C GLU A 445 -12.35 -7.16 57.13
N GLU A 446 -11.13 -6.86 57.61
CA GLU A 446 -10.30 -5.79 57.05
C GLU A 446 -9.87 -6.13 55.61
N LEU A 447 -10.03 -5.18 54.70
CA LEU A 447 -9.72 -5.37 53.29
C LEU A 447 -8.20 -5.51 53.05
N ARG A 448 -7.75 -6.71 52.68
CA ARG A 448 -6.35 -7.00 52.34
C ARG A 448 -6.05 -6.72 50.87
N PHE A 449 -5.31 -5.66 50.60
CA PHE A 449 -4.79 -5.34 49.25
C PHE A 449 -3.71 -6.34 48.80
N LEU A 450 -3.66 -6.62 47.50
CA LEU A 450 -2.62 -7.45 46.87
C LEU A 450 -1.28 -6.69 46.87
N LYS A 451 -0.22 -7.34 47.33
CA LYS A 451 1.13 -6.78 47.46
C LYS A 451 2.15 -7.54 46.61
N HIS A 452 3.29 -6.90 46.39
CA HIS A 452 4.46 -7.59 45.84
C HIS A 452 4.90 -8.71 46.80
N HIS A 453 5.20 -9.89 46.23
CA HIS A 453 5.55 -11.13 46.91
C HIS A 453 4.42 -11.79 47.72
N ASP A 454 3.18 -11.34 47.60
CA ASP A 454 2.05 -12.11 48.11
C ASP A 454 1.94 -13.45 47.37
N VAL A 455 1.62 -14.50 48.12
CA VAL A 455 1.36 -15.85 47.59
C VAL A 455 -0.15 -16.01 47.43
N VAL A 456 -0.59 -16.25 46.21
CA VAL A 456 -2.01 -16.33 45.85
C VAL A 456 -2.30 -17.60 45.04
N ARG A 457 -3.56 -18.01 45.06
CA ARG A 457 -4.12 -18.98 44.12
C ARG A 457 -4.99 -18.25 43.11
N LEU A 458 -4.86 -18.63 41.85
CA LEU A 458 -5.74 -18.15 40.78
C LEU A 458 -6.85 -19.19 40.61
N VAL A 459 -8.08 -18.86 41.01
CA VAL A 459 -9.20 -19.80 40.98
C VAL A 459 -10.14 -19.43 39.85
N HIS A 460 -10.33 -20.34 38.90
CA HIS A 460 -11.23 -20.12 37.77
C HIS A 460 -12.68 -20.04 38.24
N VAL A 461 -13.40 -18.95 37.92
CA VAL A 461 -14.73 -18.68 38.48
C VAL A 461 -15.77 -19.73 38.05
N PRO A 462 -15.94 -20.05 36.75
CA PRO A 462 -16.95 -21.01 36.31
C PRO A 462 -16.69 -22.45 36.78
N THR A 463 -15.45 -22.92 36.74
CA THR A 463 -15.13 -24.33 37.06
C THR A 463 -14.60 -24.54 38.48
N THR A 464 -14.37 -23.48 39.25
CA THR A 464 -13.85 -23.48 40.63
C THR A 464 -12.49 -24.17 40.82
N ARG A 465 -11.75 -24.40 39.74
CA ARG A 465 -10.45 -25.07 39.76
C ARG A 465 -9.31 -24.08 39.95
N ASN A 466 -8.24 -24.52 40.59
CA ASN A 466 -7.02 -23.71 40.78
C ASN A 466 -6.14 -23.82 39.53
N ILE A 467 -5.52 -22.71 39.12
CA ILE A 467 -4.42 -22.74 38.15
C ILE A 467 -3.23 -23.44 38.81
N HIS A 468 -2.78 -24.51 38.16
CA HIS A 468 -1.84 -25.49 38.68
C HIS A 468 -0.69 -25.68 37.69
N SER A 469 0.50 -25.99 38.19
CA SER A 469 1.58 -26.48 37.33
C SER A 469 2.34 -27.62 38.02
N HIS A 470 2.79 -28.56 37.21
CA HIS A 470 3.44 -29.79 37.64
C HIS A 470 4.66 -30.08 36.76
N PRO A 471 5.59 -30.97 37.18
CA PRO A 471 6.76 -31.35 36.39
C PRO A 471 6.41 -32.27 35.20
N ILE A 472 5.33 -31.97 34.47
CA ILE A 472 4.92 -32.61 33.22
C ILE A 472 5.21 -31.63 32.08
N PRO A 473 5.89 -32.03 30.99
CA PRO A 473 6.17 -31.15 29.86
C PRO A 473 4.89 -30.62 29.20
N ALA A 474 4.89 -29.34 28.80
CA ALA A 474 3.75 -28.72 28.13
C ALA A 474 3.34 -29.45 26.82
N PRO A 475 2.09 -29.32 26.35
CA PRO A 475 1.58 -30.08 25.21
C PRO A 475 2.37 -29.88 23.92
N ILE A 476 2.77 -28.63 23.62
CA ILE A 476 3.54 -28.27 22.42
C ILE A 476 4.95 -27.84 22.82
N THR A 477 5.08 -26.87 23.73
CA THR A 477 6.40 -26.33 24.12
C THR A 477 7.09 -27.19 25.17
N LYS A 478 7.62 -28.35 24.77
CA LYS A 478 8.21 -29.38 25.67
C LYS A 478 9.33 -28.92 26.61
N ALA A 479 9.96 -27.77 26.35
CA ALA A 479 10.97 -27.19 27.24
C ALA A 479 10.36 -26.70 28.58
N ASN A 480 9.12 -26.21 28.54
CA ASN A 480 8.40 -25.65 29.68
C ASN A 480 7.51 -26.70 30.37
N TRP A 481 7.06 -26.37 31.57
CA TRP A 481 6.09 -27.19 32.29
C TRP A 481 4.66 -26.87 31.85
N GLU A 482 3.80 -27.89 31.86
CA GLU A 482 2.37 -27.78 31.61
C GLU A 482 1.70 -26.94 32.70
N VAL A 483 0.79 -26.05 32.30
CA VAL A 483 -0.12 -25.35 33.18
C VAL A 483 -1.52 -25.86 32.90
N SER A 484 -2.25 -26.22 33.96
CA SER A 484 -3.57 -26.82 33.91
C SER A 484 -4.47 -26.22 34.98
N ALA A 485 -5.75 -26.56 34.95
CA ALA A 485 -6.68 -26.24 36.03
C ALA A 485 -7.08 -27.52 36.80
N TYR A 486 -6.76 -27.56 38.09
CA TYR A 486 -6.92 -28.75 38.92
C TYR A 486 -7.52 -28.44 40.30
N GLY A 487 -8.06 -29.49 40.93
CA GLY A 487 -8.64 -29.38 42.25
C GLY A 487 -9.96 -28.62 42.30
N ASN A 488 -10.31 -28.14 43.49
CA ASN A 488 -11.46 -27.30 43.80
C ASN A 488 -11.16 -26.50 45.10
N ALA A 489 -12.20 -26.03 45.81
CA ALA A 489 -12.03 -25.31 47.07
C ALA A 489 -11.46 -26.15 48.24
N THR A 490 -11.58 -27.48 48.22
CA THR A 490 -11.14 -28.38 49.29
C THR A 490 -10.00 -29.31 48.88
N ILE A 491 -9.85 -29.56 47.58
CA ILE A 491 -8.85 -30.44 46.98
C ILE A 491 -7.86 -29.57 46.22
N GLY A 492 -6.61 -29.60 46.66
CA GLY A 492 -5.48 -28.98 45.98
C GLY A 492 -4.21 -29.12 46.82
N ASP A 493 -3.12 -28.54 46.34
CA ASP A 493 -1.82 -28.66 46.97
C ASP A 493 -0.99 -27.38 46.80
N VAL A 494 0.23 -27.38 47.34
CA VAL A 494 1.14 -26.23 47.29
C VAL A 494 1.61 -25.87 45.87
N GLN A 495 1.34 -26.70 44.85
CA GLN A 495 1.60 -26.40 43.44
C GLN A 495 0.51 -25.53 42.81
N ASP A 496 -0.54 -25.17 43.57
CA ASP A 496 -1.51 -24.16 43.16
C ASP A 496 -1.07 -22.73 43.52
N ASN A 497 0.04 -22.60 44.27
CA ASN A 497 0.50 -21.32 44.81
C ASN A 497 1.40 -20.56 43.83
N TRP A 498 1.00 -19.32 43.54
CA TRP A 498 1.71 -18.38 42.67
C TRP A 498 2.13 -17.14 43.46
N VAL A 499 3.41 -16.80 43.39
CA VAL A 499 3.99 -15.59 43.99
C VAL A 499 3.82 -14.42 43.02
N VAL A 500 3.22 -13.33 43.48
CA VAL A 500 3.01 -12.13 42.66
C VAL A 500 4.25 -11.26 42.64
N GLU A 501 4.86 -11.10 41.46
CA GLU A 501 6.03 -10.24 41.28
C GLU A 501 5.65 -8.97 40.49
N VAL A 502 5.88 -7.80 41.08
CA VAL A 502 5.57 -6.51 40.46
C VAL A 502 6.82 -6.00 39.75
N LEU A 503 6.74 -5.81 38.44
CA LEU A 503 7.86 -5.28 37.64
C LEU A 503 7.89 -3.75 37.61
N GLY A 504 6.75 -3.11 37.84
CA GLY A 504 6.57 -1.67 37.69
C GLY A 504 5.17 -1.32 37.17
N ASP A 505 4.94 -0.03 36.99
CA ASP A 505 3.70 0.52 36.46
C ASP A 505 4.00 1.34 35.19
N VAL A 506 3.21 1.14 34.14
CA VAL A 506 3.40 1.78 32.83
C VAL A 506 3.33 3.32 32.92
N VAL A 507 2.59 3.84 33.90
CA VAL A 507 2.33 5.27 34.10
C VAL A 507 3.18 5.84 35.23
N ARG A 508 3.21 5.13 36.37
CA ARG A 508 3.90 5.58 37.59
C ARG A 508 5.39 5.23 37.61
N GLY A 509 5.86 4.39 36.69
CA GLY A 509 7.23 3.91 36.64
C GLY A 509 7.51 2.85 37.69
N ASP A 510 8.67 2.90 38.33
CA ASP A 510 9.06 1.91 39.33
C ASP A 510 8.32 2.13 40.66
N VAL A 511 7.23 1.38 40.85
CA VAL A 511 6.43 1.38 42.09
C VAL A 511 7.14 0.66 43.23
N ASN A 512 8.15 -0.18 42.95
CA ASN A 512 8.85 -0.93 43.98
C ASN A 512 9.72 -0.01 44.87
N ARG A 513 10.06 1.20 44.39
CA ARG A 513 10.73 2.23 45.19
C ARG A 513 9.94 2.67 46.42
N TYR A 514 8.62 2.52 46.39
CA TYR A 514 7.72 2.92 47.48
C TYR A 514 7.32 1.75 48.37
N LEU A 515 7.90 0.55 48.15
CA LEU A 515 7.73 -0.60 49.02
C LEU A 515 8.73 -0.50 50.18
N ASP A 516 8.22 -0.40 51.42
CA ASP A 516 9.02 -0.66 52.61
C ASP A 516 8.88 -2.15 52.99
N PRO A 517 9.95 -2.97 52.88
CA PRO A 517 9.91 -4.39 53.22
C PRO A 517 9.55 -4.68 54.68
N LYS A 518 9.64 -3.66 55.56
CA LYS A 518 9.40 -3.78 57.01
C LYS A 518 8.08 -3.17 57.47
N SER A 519 7.32 -2.51 56.58
CA SER A 519 6.04 -1.90 56.92
C SER A 519 4.88 -2.86 56.66
N SER A 520 3.99 -3.03 57.63
CA SER A 520 2.74 -3.79 57.47
C SER A 520 1.70 -3.03 56.63
N THR A 521 1.78 -1.69 56.58
CA THR A 521 0.90 -0.81 55.80
C THR A 521 1.50 -0.53 54.42
N VAL A 522 0.70 -0.75 53.37
CA VAL A 522 1.10 -0.47 51.97
C VAL A 522 0.89 1.01 51.71
N ASP A 523 1.97 1.73 51.35
CA ASP A 523 1.85 3.07 50.79
C ASP A 523 0.86 3.01 49.61
N SER A 524 -0.12 3.91 49.57
CA SER A 524 -1.07 4.00 48.45
C SER A 524 -0.37 4.09 47.10
N ARG A 525 0.86 4.63 47.08
CA ARG A 525 1.71 4.75 45.88
C ARG A 525 2.28 3.41 45.40
N ALA A 526 2.40 2.41 46.27
CA ALA A 526 2.91 1.07 45.97
C ALA A 526 1.79 0.04 45.71
N ARG A 527 0.51 0.46 45.72
CA ARG A 527 -0.62 -0.44 45.45
C ARG A 527 -0.65 -0.89 44.00
N ILE A 528 -0.99 -2.17 43.81
CA ILE A 528 -1.20 -2.76 42.49
C ILE A 528 -2.50 -2.22 41.91
N HIS A 529 -2.41 -1.62 40.73
CA HIS A 529 -3.53 -1.07 39.98
C HIS A 529 -3.89 -1.95 38.77
N ALA A 530 -5.19 -2.09 38.52
CA ALA A 530 -5.68 -2.61 37.25
C ALA A 530 -5.18 -1.76 36.07
N LEU A 531 -5.03 -2.40 34.91
CA LEU A 531 -4.58 -1.87 33.62
C LEU A 531 -3.11 -1.43 33.55
N THR A 532 -2.60 -0.71 34.55
CA THR A 532 -1.28 -0.04 34.48
C THR A 532 -0.14 -0.84 35.08
N THR A 533 -0.41 -1.73 36.05
CA THR A 533 0.65 -2.47 36.76
C THR A 533 1.08 -3.71 35.97
N ARG A 534 2.39 -3.90 35.83
CA ARG A 534 3.02 -5.06 35.20
C ARG A 534 3.35 -6.11 36.25
N LEU A 535 2.71 -7.26 36.13
CA LEU A 535 2.79 -8.38 37.06
C LEU A 535 3.45 -9.59 36.40
N ARG A 536 4.07 -10.43 37.22
CA ARG A 536 4.45 -11.80 36.88
C ARG A 536 3.94 -12.73 37.98
N PHE A 537 3.66 -13.97 37.59
CA PHE A 537 3.26 -15.01 38.53
C PHE A 537 4.34 -16.08 38.53
N ARG A 538 5.11 -16.16 39.63
CA ARG A 538 6.15 -17.17 39.81
C ARG A 538 5.57 -18.35 40.59
N HIS A 539 5.65 -19.53 40.03
CA HIS A 539 5.20 -20.74 40.69
C HIS A 539 6.05 -21.02 41.94
N GLN A 540 5.42 -21.19 43.11
CA GLN A 540 6.15 -21.25 44.39
C GLN A 540 7.13 -22.43 44.48
N VAL A 541 6.70 -23.63 44.03
CA VAL A 541 7.51 -24.86 44.14
C VAL A 541 8.52 -25.00 43.00
N LEU A 542 8.05 -24.96 41.75
CA LEU A 542 8.88 -25.15 40.55
C LEU A 542 9.75 -23.93 40.19
N GLY A 543 9.48 -22.74 40.73
CA GLY A 543 10.23 -21.52 40.44
C GLY A 543 10.07 -20.96 39.02
N CYS A 544 9.25 -21.58 38.17
CA CYS A 544 8.96 -21.14 36.81
C CYS A 544 7.90 -20.02 36.77
N TYR A 545 7.74 -19.37 35.62
CA TYR A 545 6.83 -18.24 35.45
C TYR A 545 5.63 -18.58 34.57
N LEU A 546 4.44 -18.17 34.99
CA LEU A 546 3.24 -18.27 34.15
C LEU A 546 3.45 -17.44 32.88
N SER A 547 3.42 -18.08 31.72
CA SER A 547 3.79 -17.47 30.46
C SER A 547 2.89 -17.93 29.32
N ALA A 548 2.40 -16.96 28.53
CA ALA A 548 1.71 -17.24 27.28
C ALA A 548 2.69 -17.05 26.11
N GLY A 549 2.88 -18.11 25.34
CA GLY A 549 3.74 -18.08 24.15
C GLY A 549 3.06 -17.43 22.94
N ARG A 550 3.68 -17.58 21.77
CA ARG A 550 3.04 -17.30 20.46
C ARG A 550 2.57 -18.58 19.77
N THR A 551 2.61 -19.69 20.48
CA THR A 551 2.29 -21.03 19.96
C THR A 551 0.80 -21.27 20.10
N SER A 552 0.12 -21.48 18.98
CA SER A 552 -1.29 -21.90 18.99
C SER A 552 -1.38 -23.41 19.24
N LEU A 553 -2.32 -23.80 20.09
CA LEU A 553 -2.69 -25.19 20.26
C LEU A 553 -3.34 -25.75 18.98
N PRO A 554 -3.29 -27.08 18.75
CA PRO A 554 -4.03 -27.72 17.67
C PRO A 554 -5.55 -27.62 17.85
N GLN A 555 -6.31 -28.24 16.93
CA GLN A 555 -7.78 -28.20 16.92
C GLN A 555 -8.42 -28.65 18.25
N TRP A 556 -7.81 -29.59 18.98
CA TRP A 556 -8.29 -30.05 20.29
C TRP A 556 -8.26 -28.97 21.38
N GLY A 557 -7.43 -27.93 21.21
CA GLY A 557 -7.34 -26.75 22.08
C GLY A 557 -7.94 -25.51 21.42
N PHE A 558 -8.86 -25.71 20.47
CA PHE A 558 -9.60 -24.65 19.78
C PHE A 558 -8.74 -23.58 19.09
N LYS A 559 -7.50 -23.90 18.72
CA LYS A 559 -6.51 -22.95 18.16
C LYS A 559 -6.20 -21.75 19.07
N GLN A 560 -6.46 -21.87 20.38
CA GLN A 560 -6.12 -20.86 21.38
C GLN A 560 -4.60 -20.86 21.66
N ILE A 561 -4.10 -19.82 22.32
CA ILE A 561 -2.67 -19.71 22.65
C ILE A 561 -2.32 -20.64 23.83
N GLU A 562 -1.19 -21.35 23.71
CA GLU A 562 -0.65 -22.20 24.78
C GLU A 562 -0.15 -21.36 25.97
N VAL A 563 -0.59 -21.74 27.17
CA VAL A 563 -0.08 -21.21 28.44
C VAL A 563 0.81 -22.27 29.09
N THR A 564 2.00 -21.86 29.54
CA THR A 564 3.01 -22.75 30.11
C THR A 564 3.66 -22.11 31.35
N CYS A 565 4.34 -22.92 32.15
CA CYS A 565 5.21 -22.42 33.21
C CYS A 565 6.65 -22.43 32.70
N ALA A 566 7.11 -21.26 32.26
CA ALA A 566 8.39 -21.06 31.59
C ALA A 566 9.55 -21.10 32.59
N LYS A 567 10.56 -21.90 32.28
CA LYS A 567 11.81 -21.96 33.03
C LYS A 567 12.67 -20.79 32.56
N GLU A 568 12.77 -19.75 33.38
CA GLU A 568 13.62 -18.59 33.10
C GLU A 568 14.84 -18.61 34.02
N GLU A 569 16.00 -18.23 33.49
CA GLU A 569 17.22 -18.09 34.28
C GLU A 569 17.13 -16.85 35.18
N GLU A 570 17.53 -17.01 36.43
CA GLU A 570 17.53 -15.92 37.41
C GLU A 570 18.46 -14.79 36.97
N GLY A 571 17.94 -13.55 36.91
CA GLY A 571 18.67 -12.37 36.42
C GLY A 571 18.59 -12.14 34.90
N SER A 572 17.96 -13.03 34.13
CA SER A 572 17.64 -12.78 32.73
C SER A 572 16.54 -11.73 32.57
N LYS A 573 16.50 -11.04 31.41
CA LYS A 573 15.42 -10.08 31.13
C LYS A 573 14.08 -10.83 31.11
N PRO A 574 13.04 -10.36 31.83
CA PRO A 574 11.75 -11.03 31.86
C PRO A 574 11.22 -11.26 30.44
N ALA A 575 10.86 -12.51 30.12
CA ALA A 575 10.28 -12.81 28.83
C ALA A 575 8.94 -12.07 28.67
N GLU A 576 8.68 -11.47 27.51
CA GLU A 576 7.45 -10.69 27.26
C GLU A 576 6.18 -11.49 27.58
N GLY A 577 6.17 -12.79 27.24
CA GLY A 577 5.06 -13.70 27.50
C GLY A 577 4.79 -13.99 28.98
N SER A 578 5.74 -13.69 29.89
CA SER A 578 5.56 -13.87 31.33
C SER A 578 4.96 -12.65 32.04
N ILE A 579 4.68 -11.58 31.29
CA ILE A 579 4.23 -10.30 31.83
C ILE A 579 2.72 -10.19 31.64
N TRP A 580 2.03 -9.90 32.73
CA TRP A 580 0.57 -9.83 32.79
C TRP A 580 0.14 -8.49 33.38
N ASN A 581 -1.10 -8.10 33.11
CA ASN A 581 -1.81 -7.05 33.83
C ASN A 581 -3.22 -7.54 34.17
N VAL A 582 -3.84 -6.91 35.15
CA VAL A 582 -5.27 -7.15 35.44
C VAL A 582 -6.07 -6.20 34.57
N GLU A 583 -6.93 -6.73 33.71
CA GLU A 583 -7.71 -5.95 32.76
C GLU A 583 -9.02 -5.47 33.39
N SER A 584 -9.97 -6.38 33.59
CA SER A 584 -11.19 -6.12 34.33
C SER A 584 -11.09 -6.58 35.78
N HIS A 585 -11.77 -5.85 36.66
CA HIS A 585 -11.75 -6.08 38.10
C HIS A 585 -13.11 -5.76 38.72
N TRP A 586 -13.63 -6.66 39.56
CA TRP A 586 -14.87 -6.50 40.30
C TRP A 586 -14.67 -6.85 41.79
N ASN A 587 -15.05 -5.93 42.67
CA ASN A 587 -15.10 -6.13 44.11
C ASN A 587 -16.11 -5.15 44.73
N THR A 588 -17.14 -5.65 45.40
CA THR A 588 -18.22 -4.83 45.98
C THR A 588 -17.76 -3.99 47.17
N ARG A 589 -16.64 -4.36 47.81
CA ARG A 589 -16.06 -3.64 48.96
C ARG A 589 -15.18 -2.46 48.54
N LEU A 590 -14.92 -2.28 47.24
CA LEU A 590 -14.04 -1.23 46.71
C LEU A 590 -14.82 -0.22 45.86
N PRO A 591 -14.48 1.08 45.95
CA PRO A 591 -15.11 2.10 45.12
C PRO A 591 -14.68 1.96 43.65
N PRO A 592 -15.57 2.25 42.68
CA PRO A 592 -15.21 2.37 41.27
C PRO A 592 -14.11 3.42 41.04
N ALA A 593 -13.25 3.20 40.05
CA ALA A 593 -12.21 4.14 39.70
C ALA A 593 -12.79 5.46 39.13
N ALA A 594 -12.18 6.60 39.46
CA ALA A 594 -12.47 7.85 38.77
C ALA A 594 -12.03 7.76 37.30
N ARG A 595 -12.73 8.44 36.38
CA ARG A 595 -12.53 8.39 34.91
C ARG A 595 -11.20 8.96 34.39
N SER A 596 -10.15 8.97 35.20
CA SER A 596 -8.82 9.47 34.85
C SER A 596 -7.87 8.30 34.64
N LEU A 597 -8.07 7.56 33.56
CA LEU A 597 -7.06 6.63 33.06
C LEU A 597 -6.16 7.35 32.06
N SER A 598 -4.86 7.26 32.28
CA SER A 598 -3.81 7.82 31.45
C SER A 598 -3.95 7.37 29.99
N ARG A 599 -3.79 8.29 29.04
CA ARG A 599 -3.79 7.97 27.61
C ARG A 599 -2.57 7.14 27.26
N SER A 600 -2.76 6.11 26.43
CA SER A 600 -1.66 5.35 25.86
C SER A 600 -0.86 6.24 24.88
N PRO A 601 0.48 6.14 24.85
CA PRO A 601 1.29 6.90 23.90
C PRO A 601 1.06 6.36 22.49
N PHE A 602 0.85 7.26 21.52
CA PHE A 602 0.62 6.89 20.12
C PHE A 602 1.70 5.95 19.56
N ILE A 603 2.98 6.18 19.88
CA ILE A 603 4.09 5.36 19.36
C ILE A 603 3.99 3.93 19.89
N THR A 604 3.60 3.75 21.15
CA THR A 604 3.40 2.43 21.76
C THR A 604 2.27 1.69 21.07
N ASP A 605 1.13 2.36 20.86
CA ASP A 605 -0.03 1.76 20.19
C ASP A 605 0.24 1.47 18.72
N PHE A 606 0.97 2.36 18.04
CA PHE A 606 1.41 2.18 16.66
C PHE A 606 2.31 0.96 16.51
N ILE A 607 3.32 0.80 17.38
CA ILE A 607 4.22 -0.36 17.35
C ILE A 607 3.44 -1.64 17.69
N HIS A 608 2.60 -1.60 18.73
CA HIS A 608 1.79 -2.76 19.13
C HIS A 608 0.90 -3.23 17.97
N LEU A 609 0.13 -2.33 17.38
CA LEU A 609 -0.76 -2.66 16.27
C LEU A 609 0.02 -3.23 15.08
N ASN A 610 1.14 -2.63 14.68
CA ASN A 610 1.94 -3.13 13.57
C ASN A 610 2.54 -4.52 13.85
N ILE A 611 2.98 -4.80 15.09
CA ILE A 611 3.45 -6.14 15.45
C ILE A 611 2.29 -7.15 15.44
N ALA A 612 1.12 -6.77 15.92
CA ALA A 612 -0.08 -7.62 15.86
C ALA A 612 -0.48 -7.90 14.39
N MET A 613 -0.41 -6.89 13.51
CA MET A 613 -0.63 -7.05 12.06
C MET A 613 0.39 -8.01 11.44
N MET A 614 1.68 -7.88 11.76
CA MET A 614 2.73 -8.77 11.25
C MET A 614 2.56 -10.21 11.76
N THR A 615 2.21 -10.37 13.04
CA THR A 615 1.98 -11.68 13.66
C THR A 615 0.78 -12.37 13.03
N SER A 616 -0.33 -11.65 12.85
CA SER A 616 -1.52 -12.16 12.18
C SER A 616 -1.27 -12.49 10.71
N ASN A 617 -0.46 -11.69 10.01
CA ASN A 617 -0.06 -11.96 8.64
C ASN A 617 0.82 -13.22 8.51
N ASN A 618 1.67 -13.50 9.51
CA ASN A 618 2.45 -14.73 9.58
C ASN A 618 1.59 -15.96 9.95
N ALA A 619 0.44 -15.77 10.57
CA ALA A 619 -0.51 -16.83 10.91
C ALA A 619 -1.41 -17.25 9.74
N LEU A 620 -1.41 -16.51 8.61
CA LEU A 620 -2.17 -16.84 7.39
C LEU A 620 -1.48 -17.93 6.53
N ILE A 621 -1.07 -19.00 7.18
CA ILE A 621 -0.45 -20.17 6.54
C ILE A 621 -1.59 -21.01 5.93
N PRO A 622 -1.48 -21.43 4.65
CA PRO A 622 -2.46 -22.33 4.05
C PRO A 622 -2.49 -23.65 4.81
N ASP A 623 -3.71 -24.09 5.16
CA ASP A 623 -3.92 -25.40 5.76
C ASP A 623 -3.80 -26.47 4.66
N PRO A 624 -2.80 -27.38 4.71
CA PRO A 624 -2.58 -28.36 3.65
C PRO A 624 -3.75 -29.35 3.49
N ASP A 625 -4.57 -29.52 4.53
CA ASP A 625 -5.72 -30.42 4.52
C ASP A 625 -6.99 -29.72 4.02
N LYS A 626 -6.95 -28.40 3.80
CA LYS A 626 -8.06 -27.61 3.27
C LYS A 626 -7.79 -27.23 1.81
N GLU A 627 -8.60 -27.77 0.89
CA GLU A 627 -8.59 -27.30 -0.49
C GLU A 627 -9.19 -25.89 -0.59
N ASP A 628 -8.34 -24.89 -0.84
CA ASP A 628 -8.76 -23.53 -1.20
C ASP A 628 -8.86 -23.40 -2.72
N LEU A 629 -10.09 -23.54 -3.23
CA LEU A 629 -10.41 -23.45 -4.66
C LEU A 629 -10.16 -22.06 -5.28
N LEU A 630 -9.93 -21.03 -4.46
CA LEU A 630 -9.77 -19.65 -4.91
C LEU A 630 -8.29 -19.23 -4.90
N ALA A 631 -7.50 -19.84 -4.01
CA ALA A 631 -6.06 -19.63 -3.95
C ALA A 631 -5.39 -20.07 -5.26
N SER A 632 -4.33 -19.35 -5.64
CA SER A 632 -3.50 -19.69 -6.79
C SER A 632 -2.03 -19.54 -6.48
N LYS A 633 -1.19 -20.24 -7.23
CA LYS A 633 0.24 -20.30 -6.97
C LYS A 633 0.98 -19.25 -7.81
N PRO A 634 2.05 -18.63 -7.30
CA PRO A 634 2.74 -17.54 -7.99
C PRO A 634 3.20 -17.85 -9.42
N TRP A 635 3.64 -19.09 -9.71
CA TRP A 635 4.06 -19.51 -11.04
C TRP A 635 2.92 -19.63 -12.06
N GLU A 636 1.67 -19.69 -11.59
CA GLU A 636 0.49 -19.78 -12.46
C GLU A 636 0.13 -18.42 -13.07
N TRP A 637 0.55 -17.31 -12.43
CA TRP A 637 0.11 -15.95 -12.78
C TRP A 637 0.69 -15.43 -14.11
N PRO A 638 2.01 -15.48 -14.39
CA PRO A 638 2.58 -14.83 -15.59
C PRO A 638 1.98 -15.34 -16.91
N PHE A 639 1.56 -16.61 -16.94
CA PHE A 639 0.95 -17.23 -18.11
C PHE A 639 -0.57 -17.36 -18.03
N LEU A 640 -1.19 -16.74 -17.02
CA LEU A 640 -2.64 -16.77 -16.79
C LEU A 640 -3.15 -18.22 -16.81
N SER A 641 -2.57 -19.09 -16.00
CA SER A 641 -2.91 -20.53 -16.01
C SER A 641 -4.23 -20.80 -15.31
N VAL A 642 -4.58 -19.97 -14.33
CA VAL A 642 -5.84 -20.00 -13.59
C VAL A 642 -6.44 -18.59 -13.57
N GLY A 643 -7.74 -18.48 -13.30
CA GLY A 643 -8.40 -17.23 -12.95
C GLY A 643 -9.11 -17.37 -11.60
N LEU A 644 -9.86 -16.35 -11.19
CA LEU A 644 -10.56 -16.35 -9.90
C LEU A 644 -12.03 -16.03 -10.06
N ARG A 645 -12.90 -16.80 -9.40
CA ARG A 645 -14.34 -16.56 -9.34
C ARG A 645 -14.66 -15.50 -8.29
N MET A 646 -15.25 -14.38 -8.67
CA MET A 646 -15.46 -13.26 -7.74
C MET A 646 -16.83 -13.27 -7.03
N CYS A 647 -17.77 -14.10 -7.45
CA CYS A 647 -19.12 -14.13 -6.86
C CYS A 647 -19.72 -15.53 -7.01
N GLY A 648 -20.99 -15.69 -6.67
CA GLY A 648 -21.72 -16.94 -6.92
C GLY A 648 -21.88 -17.22 -8.42
N TRP A 649 -21.87 -18.51 -8.77
CA TRP A 649 -21.93 -18.98 -10.17
C TRP A 649 -23.33 -19.44 -10.61
N GLY A 650 -24.39 -19.09 -9.88
CA GLY A 650 -25.75 -19.50 -10.19
C GLY A 650 -26.28 -18.87 -11.49
N ASP A 651 -27.16 -19.57 -12.20
CA ASP A 651 -27.67 -19.13 -13.52
C ASP A 651 -28.39 -17.78 -13.51
N GLN A 652 -29.04 -17.44 -12.40
CA GLN A 652 -29.73 -16.16 -12.21
C GLN A 652 -28.83 -15.03 -11.71
N GLN A 653 -27.61 -15.34 -11.28
CA GLN A 653 -26.66 -14.35 -10.74
C GLN A 653 -25.76 -13.79 -11.84
N ILE A 654 -25.40 -12.52 -11.68
CA ILE A 654 -24.38 -11.87 -12.51
C ILE A 654 -23.01 -12.39 -12.10
N LYS A 655 -22.25 -12.91 -13.07
CA LYS A 655 -20.96 -13.57 -12.81
C LYS A 655 -19.80 -12.65 -13.22
N TYR A 656 -18.81 -12.52 -12.34
CA TYR A 656 -17.55 -11.82 -12.60
C TYR A 656 -16.38 -12.76 -12.37
N TYR A 657 -15.47 -12.82 -13.34
CA TYR A 657 -14.29 -13.67 -13.28
C TYR A 657 -13.04 -12.78 -13.38
N LEU A 658 -12.09 -12.97 -12.47
CA LEU A 658 -10.86 -12.20 -12.47
C LEU A 658 -9.84 -12.92 -13.35
N MET A 659 -9.62 -12.37 -14.54
CA MET A 659 -8.58 -12.79 -15.46
C MET A 659 -8.03 -11.60 -16.23
N GLY A 660 -6.77 -11.69 -16.63
CA GLY A 660 -6.09 -10.72 -17.47
C GLY A 660 -6.50 -10.76 -18.94
N ASN A 661 -6.03 -9.80 -19.72
CA ASN A 661 -6.01 -9.92 -21.18
C ASN A 661 -4.85 -10.85 -21.59
N PRO A 662 -5.10 -12.05 -22.18
CA PRO A 662 -4.06 -13.03 -22.48
C PRO A 662 -2.92 -12.48 -23.34
N ILE A 663 -3.21 -11.59 -24.31
CA ILE A 663 -2.18 -11.00 -25.17
C ILE A 663 -1.24 -10.10 -24.38
N ILE A 664 -1.78 -9.32 -23.43
CA ILE A 664 -0.99 -8.44 -22.57
C ILE A 664 -0.15 -9.28 -21.60
N TRP A 665 -0.76 -10.29 -20.98
CA TRP A 665 -0.11 -11.12 -19.97
C TRP A 665 0.99 -11.99 -20.57
N TRP A 666 0.69 -12.71 -21.67
CA TRP A 666 1.68 -13.52 -22.36
C TRP A 666 2.74 -12.66 -23.03
N GLY A 667 2.36 -11.57 -23.70
CA GLY A 667 3.29 -10.61 -24.30
C GLY A 667 4.24 -10.00 -23.27
N GLY A 668 3.70 -9.56 -22.13
CA GLY A 668 4.46 -9.05 -20.99
C GLY A 668 5.45 -10.08 -20.45
N SER A 669 5.00 -11.30 -20.16
CA SER A 669 5.84 -12.37 -19.65
C SER A 669 6.93 -12.78 -20.64
N ILE A 670 6.58 -12.98 -21.92
CA ILE A 670 7.55 -13.30 -22.98
C ILE A 670 8.56 -12.16 -23.14
N SER A 671 8.14 -10.90 -23.04
CA SER A 671 9.03 -9.75 -23.16
C SER A 671 10.13 -9.74 -22.10
N LEU A 672 9.87 -10.22 -20.88
CA LEU A 672 10.88 -10.30 -19.83
C LEU A 672 11.96 -11.34 -20.16
N PHE A 673 11.57 -12.49 -20.71
CA PHE A 673 12.53 -13.50 -21.18
C PHE A 673 13.36 -12.94 -22.34
N VAL A 674 12.72 -12.33 -23.34
CA VAL A 674 13.41 -11.72 -24.48
C VAL A 674 14.35 -10.61 -24.02
N ALA A 675 13.92 -9.74 -23.10
CA ALA A 675 14.74 -8.67 -22.54
C ALA A 675 16.00 -9.22 -21.86
N THR A 676 15.90 -10.35 -21.17
CA THR A 676 17.05 -11.02 -20.55
C THR A 676 18.07 -11.48 -21.59
N PHE A 677 17.63 -12.12 -22.68
CA PHE A 677 18.52 -12.54 -23.76
C PHE A 677 19.13 -11.35 -24.51
N VAL A 678 18.34 -10.31 -24.76
CA VAL A 678 18.81 -9.07 -25.41
C VAL A 678 19.84 -8.38 -24.53
N ALA A 679 19.57 -8.20 -23.24
CA ALA A 679 20.49 -7.63 -22.27
C ALA A 679 21.81 -8.40 -22.23
N LEU A 680 21.76 -9.74 -22.12
CA LEU A 680 22.95 -10.58 -22.13
C LEU A 680 23.75 -10.40 -23.44
N GLY A 681 23.08 -10.41 -24.58
CA GLY A 681 23.70 -10.19 -25.88
C GLY A 681 24.36 -8.80 -26.01
N LEU A 682 23.71 -7.76 -25.48
CA LEU A 682 24.23 -6.40 -25.43
C LEU A 682 25.46 -6.27 -24.50
N VAL A 683 25.43 -6.91 -23.33
CA VAL A 683 26.58 -6.98 -22.41
C VAL A 683 27.75 -7.71 -23.04
N VAL A 684 27.52 -8.89 -23.64
CA VAL A 684 28.57 -9.67 -24.33
C VAL A 684 29.15 -8.86 -25.50
N ARG A 685 28.31 -8.18 -26.29
CA ARG A 685 28.78 -7.29 -27.36
C ARG A 685 29.63 -6.15 -26.81
N ARG A 686 29.22 -5.51 -25.72
CA ARG A 686 29.97 -4.42 -25.09
C ARG A 686 31.34 -4.89 -24.59
N GLN A 687 31.39 -6.08 -23.99
CA GLN A 687 32.64 -6.68 -23.51
C GLN A 687 33.58 -7.08 -24.65
N ARG A 688 33.05 -7.61 -25.75
CA ARG A 688 33.85 -8.08 -26.91
C ARG A 688 34.35 -6.95 -27.81
N TYR A 689 33.51 -5.96 -28.09
CA TYR A 689 33.82 -4.92 -29.07
C TYR A 689 34.25 -3.59 -28.45
N GLY A 690 34.27 -3.49 -27.11
CA GLY A 690 34.59 -2.27 -26.36
C GLY A 690 33.52 -1.21 -26.56
N GLY A 691 32.67 -0.98 -25.54
CA GLY A 691 31.55 -0.04 -25.61
C GLY A 691 31.87 1.27 -26.33
N GLY A 692 31.39 1.41 -27.56
CA GLY A 692 31.54 2.63 -28.38
C GLY A 692 32.96 3.10 -28.68
N LYS A 693 34.03 2.36 -28.33
CA LYS A 693 35.42 2.72 -28.68
C LYS A 693 35.84 2.19 -30.06
N GLY A 694 34.86 1.97 -30.93
CA GLY A 694 35.03 1.55 -32.32
C GLY A 694 35.46 2.66 -33.26
N ALA A 695 36.24 3.65 -32.82
CA ALA A 695 37.10 4.37 -33.75
C ALA A 695 38.39 3.55 -33.85
N ARG A 696 38.42 2.60 -34.79
CA ARG A 696 39.68 1.98 -35.23
C ARG A 696 40.62 3.13 -35.57
N LYS A 697 41.71 3.32 -34.82
CA LYS A 697 42.76 4.31 -35.18
C LYS A 697 43.08 4.08 -36.66
N PRO A 698 42.99 5.09 -37.55
CA PRO A 698 43.46 4.91 -38.90
C PRO A 698 44.94 4.53 -38.81
N ALA A 699 45.32 3.46 -39.50
CA ALA A 699 46.71 3.05 -39.58
C ALA A 699 47.53 4.23 -40.12
N PRO A 700 48.67 4.58 -39.49
CA PRO A 700 49.57 5.55 -40.08
C PRO A 700 50.28 4.81 -41.21
N ASN A 701 49.82 4.98 -42.45
CA ASN A 701 50.63 4.92 -43.67
C ASN A 701 49.74 5.02 -44.92
N SER A 702 49.70 6.23 -45.49
CA SER A 702 49.69 6.45 -46.94
C SER A 702 49.72 7.96 -47.16
N LEU A 703 50.91 8.53 -47.13
CA LEU A 703 51.21 9.75 -47.88
C LEU A 703 50.98 9.44 -49.37
N ASN A 704 49.98 10.08 -49.98
CA ASN A 704 50.08 10.76 -51.28
C ASN A 704 48.71 11.31 -51.67
N GLY A 705 48.73 12.46 -52.33
CA GLY A 705 47.64 13.41 -52.40
C GLY A 705 46.43 12.95 -53.23
N ASP A 706 45.27 13.52 -52.92
CA ASP A 706 44.69 14.51 -53.83
C ASP A 706 43.61 15.32 -53.11
N SER A 707 43.56 16.62 -53.41
CA SER A 707 42.56 17.55 -52.91
C SER A 707 41.23 17.37 -53.65
N GLY A 708 40.15 17.02 -52.95
CA GLY A 708 38.83 16.92 -53.57
C GLY A 708 37.70 16.92 -52.54
N LYS A 709 36.94 18.02 -52.54
CA LYS A 709 35.66 18.20 -51.83
C LYS A 709 34.78 16.97 -51.96
N ASN A 710 34.36 16.39 -50.82
CA ASN A 710 33.07 15.74 -50.59
C ASN A 710 33.00 15.28 -49.12
N GLY A 711 32.32 16.06 -48.28
CA GLY A 711 31.92 15.63 -46.95
C GLY A 711 30.81 14.59 -47.04
N ALA A 712 31.19 13.34 -47.32
CA ALA A 712 30.28 12.21 -47.16
C ALA A 712 30.09 11.98 -45.65
N ALA A 713 28.88 12.26 -45.16
CA ALA A 713 28.45 11.86 -43.82
C ALA A 713 28.74 10.36 -43.65
N LEU A 714 29.52 10.00 -42.61
CA LEU A 714 29.78 8.62 -42.25
C LEU A 714 28.43 7.92 -42.00
N VAL A 715 28.03 7.09 -42.96
CA VAL A 715 26.95 6.12 -42.78
C VAL A 715 27.49 5.07 -41.81
N ALA A 716 26.96 5.06 -40.59
CA ALA A 716 27.25 4.03 -39.59
C ALA A 716 27.03 2.64 -40.22
N ARG A 717 28.06 1.80 -40.18
CA ARG A 717 27.99 0.43 -40.75
C ARG A 717 27.32 -0.50 -39.74
N PRO A 718 26.75 -1.64 -40.18
CA PRO A 718 26.26 -2.67 -39.27
C PRO A 718 27.46 -3.24 -38.48
N GLY A 719 27.66 -2.74 -37.26
CA GLY A 719 28.87 -2.98 -36.48
C GLY A 719 29.24 -1.85 -35.52
N ASP A 720 28.74 -0.63 -35.75
CA ASP A 720 28.88 0.47 -34.79
C ASP A 720 27.94 0.21 -33.61
N GLY A 721 28.49 -0.06 -32.42
CA GLY A 721 27.71 -0.35 -31.22
C GLY A 721 26.78 0.80 -30.81
N LEU A 722 25.81 0.52 -29.93
CA LEU A 722 24.91 1.52 -29.35
C LEU A 722 25.69 2.75 -28.86
N THR A 723 25.17 3.95 -29.14
CA THR A 723 25.72 5.17 -28.54
C THR A 723 25.61 5.09 -27.02
N GLN A 724 26.48 5.79 -26.29
CA GLN A 724 26.47 5.75 -24.82
C GLN A 724 25.13 6.22 -24.24
N ARG A 725 24.43 7.14 -24.93
CA ARG A 725 23.10 7.62 -24.56
C ARG A 725 22.02 6.55 -24.76
N GLU A 726 22.01 5.88 -25.91
CA GLU A 726 21.05 4.80 -26.19
C GLU A 726 21.26 3.62 -25.24
N TRP A 727 22.52 3.28 -24.95
CA TRP A 727 22.86 2.28 -23.94
C TRP A 727 22.31 2.65 -22.56
N ALA A 728 22.56 3.88 -22.11
CA ALA A 728 22.07 4.35 -20.81
C ALA A 728 20.54 4.33 -20.74
N GLN A 729 19.86 4.77 -21.81
CA GLN A 729 18.39 4.78 -21.88
C GLN A 729 17.81 3.36 -21.82
N PHE A 730 18.30 2.45 -22.65
CA PHE A 730 17.85 1.06 -22.67
C PHE A 730 17.99 0.42 -21.29
N TRP A 731 19.13 0.64 -20.64
CA TRP A 731 19.41 0.05 -19.34
C TRP A 731 18.66 0.69 -18.19
N HIS A 732 18.40 2.00 -18.24
CA HIS A 732 17.53 2.66 -17.28
C HIS A 732 16.13 2.05 -17.29
N VAL A 733 15.48 2.01 -18.46
CA VAL A 733 14.12 1.46 -18.58
C VAL A 733 14.08 -0.02 -18.22
N THR A 734 15.06 -0.80 -18.68
CA THR A 734 15.11 -2.24 -18.38
C THR A 734 15.31 -2.51 -16.88
N LYS A 735 16.06 -1.66 -16.15
CA LYS A 735 16.18 -1.78 -14.68
C LYS A 735 14.89 -1.43 -13.97
N ILE A 736 14.20 -0.36 -14.37
CA ILE A 736 12.93 0.02 -13.76
C ILE A 736 11.86 -1.04 -14.02
N ALA A 737 11.69 -1.47 -15.27
CA ALA A 737 10.71 -2.48 -15.65
C ALA A 737 11.11 -3.89 -15.17
N GLY A 738 12.32 -4.37 -15.47
CA GLY A 738 12.77 -5.71 -15.09
C GLY A 738 12.98 -5.85 -13.58
N GLY A 739 13.68 -4.90 -12.96
CA GLY A 739 13.90 -4.87 -11.52
C GLY A 739 12.59 -4.69 -10.75
N GLY A 740 11.70 -3.81 -11.23
CA GLY A 740 10.35 -3.65 -10.67
C GLY A 740 9.56 -4.95 -10.70
N TRP A 741 9.57 -5.67 -11.83
CA TRP A 741 8.90 -6.96 -11.94
C TRP A 741 9.48 -7.99 -10.95
N VAL A 742 10.81 -8.13 -10.90
CA VAL A 742 11.46 -9.09 -9.97
C VAL A 742 11.11 -8.78 -8.52
N LEU A 743 11.18 -7.52 -8.11
CA LEU A 743 10.93 -7.12 -6.72
C LEU A 743 9.47 -7.29 -6.29
N HIS A 744 8.51 -7.20 -7.23
CA HIS A 744 7.10 -7.43 -6.93
C HIS A 744 6.67 -8.90 -7.13
N TYR A 745 7.47 -9.72 -7.82
CA TYR A 745 7.14 -11.12 -8.08
C TYR A 745 7.84 -12.09 -7.15
N LEU A 746 9.16 -11.95 -7.01
CA LEU A 746 10.02 -12.89 -6.28
C LEU A 746 9.59 -13.12 -4.82
N PRO A 747 9.15 -12.10 -4.05
CA PRO A 747 8.71 -12.35 -2.68
C PRO A 747 7.57 -13.36 -2.60
N PHE A 748 6.62 -13.36 -3.54
CA PHE A 748 5.51 -14.31 -3.54
C PHE A 748 5.97 -15.76 -3.78
N LEU A 749 7.07 -15.99 -4.51
CA LEU A 749 7.64 -17.33 -4.69
C LEU A 749 8.24 -17.92 -3.40
N ILE A 750 8.60 -17.06 -2.45
CA ILE A 750 9.29 -17.44 -1.20
C ILE A 750 8.31 -17.43 -0.01
N MET A 751 7.21 -16.69 -0.11
CA MET A 751 6.23 -16.54 0.96
C MET A 751 5.36 -17.79 1.15
N GLY A 752 5.37 -18.36 2.37
CA GLY A 752 4.53 -19.50 2.76
C GLY A 752 3.11 -19.13 3.23
N ARG A 753 2.42 -18.24 2.53
CA ARG A 753 1.05 -17.78 2.85
C ARG A 753 0.08 -18.02 1.70
N VAL A 754 -1.22 -17.91 1.98
CA VAL A 754 -2.26 -17.93 0.92
C VAL A 754 -2.03 -16.76 -0.05
N THR A 755 -2.08 -17.06 -1.35
CA THR A 755 -1.93 -16.09 -2.43
C THR A 755 -3.00 -16.29 -3.51
N TYR A 756 -3.24 -15.25 -4.29
CA TYR A 756 -4.34 -15.12 -5.24
C TYR A 756 -3.85 -14.35 -6.47
N ILE A 757 -4.54 -14.50 -7.60
CA ILE A 757 -4.12 -13.91 -8.87
C ILE A 757 -4.03 -12.38 -8.86
N HIS A 758 -4.86 -11.69 -8.05
CA HIS A 758 -4.83 -10.23 -7.95
C HIS A 758 -3.49 -9.69 -7.43
N HIS A 759 -2.71 -10.50 -6.71
CA HIS A 759 -1.38 -10.11 -6.23
C HIS A 759 -0.38 -9.90 -7.37
N TYR A 760 -0.62 -10.46 -8.56
CA TYR A 760 0.22 -10.24 -9.74
C TYR A 760 -0.07 -8.91 -10.46
N LEU A 761 -1.19 -8.24 -10.17
CA LEU A 761 -1.60 -7.04 -10.91
C LEU A 761 -0.61 -5.86 -10.77
N PRO A 762 0.00 -5.57 -9.61
CA PRO A 762 1.08 -4.59 -9.52
C PRO A 762 2.32 -5.02 -10.32
N THR A 763 2.65 -6.32 -10.27
CA THR A 763 3.78 -6.92 -10.99
C THR A 763 3.61 -6.83 -12.51
N LEU A 764 2.39 -7.04 -13.01
CA LEU A 764 2.02 -6.94 -14.42
C LEU A 764 2.37 -5.57 -15.01
N TYR A 765 2.27 -4.49 -14.23
CA TYR A 765 2.58 -3.14 -14.70
C TYR A 765 4.00 -3.05 -15.26
N PHE A 766 4.95 -3.65 -14.56
CA PHE A 766 6.34 -3.68 -14.96
C PHE A 766 6.57 -4.55 -16.19
N ALA A 767 5.83 -5.65 -16.34
CA ALA A 767 5.86 -6.48 -17.56
C ALA A 767 5.32 -5.72 -18.78
N VAL A 768 4.27 -4.92 -18.60
CA VAL A 768 3.68 -4.04 -19.62
C VAL A 768 4.68 -2.96 -20.07
N LEU A 769 5.40 -2.34 -19.13
CA LEU A 769 6.47 -1.40 -19.45
C LEU A 769 7.61 -2.07 -20.23
N MET A 770 8.01 -3.30 -19.84
CA MET A 770 9.04 -4.05 -20.56
C MET A 770 8.62 -4.37 -21.99
N PHE A 771 7.38 -4.82 -22.19
CA PHE A 771 6.87 -5.18 -23.50
C PHE A 771 6.84 -3.98 -24.44
N ALA A 772 6.36 -2.82 -23.97
CA ALA A 772 6.43 -1.58 -24.74
C ALA A 772 7.87 -1.16 -25.01
N HIS A 773 8.77 -1.27 -24.03
CA HIS A 773 10.17 -0.90 -24.17
C HIS A 773 10.89 -1.70 -25.27
N LEU A 774 10.68 -3.02 -25.34
CA LEU A 774 11.27 -3.85 -26.38
C LEU A 774 10.76 -3.50 -27.78
N LEU A 775 9.45 -3.28 -27.94
CA LEU A 775 8.89 -2.84 -29.22
C LEU A 775 9.39 -1.44 -29.60
N ASP A 776 9.56 -0.55 -28.62
CA ASP A 776 10.12 0.76 -28.84
C ASP A 776 11.53 0.68 -29.40
N TYR A 777 12.38 -0.11 -28.74
CA TYR A 777 13.78 -0.30 -29.11
C TYR A 777 13.95 -0.96 -30.49
N PHE A 778 13.24 -2.06 -30.75
CA PHE A 778 13.41 -2.83 -32.00
C PHE A 778 12.65 -2.26 -33.21
N VAL A 779 11.58 -1.51 -32.98
CA VAL A 779 10.66 -1.11 -34.07
C VAL A 779 10.48 0.41 -34.12
N PHE A 780 10.06 1.05 -33.02
CA PHE A 780 9.59 2.43 -33.09
C PHE A 780 10.72 3.47 -33.11
N GLN A 781 11.87 3.20 -32.49
CA GLN A 781 13.03 4.09 -32.50
C GLN A 781 13.83 4.01 -33.82
N VAL A 782 13.67 2.95 -34.62
CA VAL A 782 14.45 2.75 -35.85
C VAL A 782 14.15 3.85 -36.89
N PRO A 783 15.13 4.62 -37.38
CA PRO A 783 14.88 5.73 -38.31
C PRO A 783 14.20 5.29 -39.62
N SER A 784 13.26 6.11 -40.11
CA SER A 784 12.64 5.91 -41.42
C SER A 784 13.44 6.62 -42.51
N THR A 785 14.55 6.04 -42.98
CA THR A 785 15.29 6.64 -44.09
C THR A 785 14.50 6.52 -45.41
N PRO A 786 14.31 7.61 -46.17
CA PRO A 786 13.81 7.52 -47.54
C PRO A 786 14.86 6.79 -48.41
N SER A 787 14.39 5.88 -49.25
CA SER A 787 15.20 5.23 -50.27
C SER A 787 15.54 6.24 -51.37
N THR A 788 16.56 7.05 -51.17
CA THR A 788 17.19 7.81 -52.26
C THR A 788 18.40 7.02 -52.75
N ASN A 789 18.23 6.28 -53.84
CA ASN A 789 19.35 6.08 -54.76
C ASN A 789 19.60 7.44 -55.45
N PRO A 790 20.77 8.08 -55.30
CA PRO A 790 21.03 9.39 -55.92
C PRO A 790 21.30 9.33 -57.44
N HIS A 791 21.21 8.16 -58.08
CA HIS A 791 21.65 7.96 -59.48
C HIS A 791 20.61 7.34 -60.41
N THR A 792 19.33 7.65 -60.23
CA THR A 792 18.33 7.33 -61.26
C THR A 792 17.39 8.51 -61.43
N VAL A 793 17.77 9.41 -62.34
CA VAL A 793 16.80 10.26 -63.05
C VAL A 793 15.99 9.31 -63.93
N PRO A 794 14.67 9.16 -63.76
CA PRO A 794 13.87 8.38 -64.69
C PRO A 794 13.57 9.27 -65.91
N THR A 795 14.45 9.24 -66.91
CA THR A 795 14.10 9.63 -68.28
C THR A 795 13.41 8.44 -68.94
N SER A 796 12.09 8.30 -68.73
CA SER A 796 11.21 7.61 -69.67
C SER A 796 9.77 7.88 -69.26
N GLY A 797 9.03 8.57 -70.12
CA GLY A 797 7.60 8.78 -69.96
C GLY A 797 6.88 7.43 -69.87
N VAL A 798 6.17 7.22 -68.77
CA VAL A 798 5.25 6.10 -68.61
C VAL A 798 3.86 6.60 -68.98
N SER A 799 3.29 5.94 -69.99
CA SER A 799 1.92 6.08 -70.46
C SER A 799 0.90 6.05 -69.31
N LEU A 800 0.00 7.03 -69.31
CA LEU A 800 -1.20 7.08 -68.48
C LEU A 800 -2.26 6.12 -69.05
N SER A 801 -2.17 4.84 -68.71
CA SER A 801 -3.30 3.91 -68.80
C SER A 801 -3.11 2.79 -67.78
N ASP A 802 -4.15 2.55 -66.96
CA ASP A 802 -4.32 1.39 -66.05
C ASP A 802 -3.92 1.50 -64.57
N THR A 803 -4.31 2.59 -63.87
CA THR A 803 -4.28 2.59 -62.38
C THR A 803 -5.48 3.30 -61.72
N ASN A 804 -6.71 3.06 -62.19
CA ASN A 804 -7.93 3.62 -61.57
C ASN A 804 -8.67 2.66 -60.63
N SER A 805 -8.14 1.46 -60.34
CA SER A 805 -8.81 0.46 -59.49
C SER A 805 -8.35 0.42 -58.03
N ILE A 806 -7.36 1.23 -57.63
CA ILE A 806 -6.81 1.19 -56.26
C ILE A 806 -7.29 2.43 -55.47
N PRO A 807 -7.98 2.26 -54.32
CA PRO A 807 -8.40 3.35 -53.45
C PRO A 807 -7.25 4.31 -53.11
N LYS A 808 -7.50 5.63 -53.17
CA LYS A 808 -6.52 6.70 -52.93
C LYS A 808 -5.71 6.49 -51.64
N MET A 809 -6.35 5.97 -50.59
CA MET A 809 -5.72 5.61 -49.31
C MET A 809 -4.60 4.55 -49.43
N ILE A 810 -4.81 3.52 -50.25
CA ILE A 810 -3.81 2.44 -50.47
C ILE A 810 -2.62 2.97 -51.26
N ARG A 811 -2.85 3.92 -52.18
CA ARG A 811 -1.78 4.60 -52.93
C ARG A 811 -0.90 5.44 -52.01
N THR A 812 -1.49 6.21 -51.09
CA THR A 812 -0.75 7.01 -50.11
C THR A 812 0.03 6.14 -49.13
N PHE A 813 -0.55 5.02 -48.70
CA PHE A 813 0.13 4.09 -47.79
C PHE A 813 1.35 3.41 -48.44
N ARG A 814 1.24 2.98 -49.70
CA ARG A 814 2.35 2.37 -50.45
C ARG A 814 3.51 3.34 -50.71
N ALA A 815 3.25 4.65 -50.70
CA ALA A 815 4.25 5.70 -50.87
C ALA A 815 5.08 6.00 -49.59
N LEU A 816 4.71 5.46 -48.42
CA LEU A 816 5.45 5.67 -47.18
C LEU A 816 6.78 4.87 -47.13
N PRO A 817 7.84 5.40 -46.46
CA PRO A 817 9.07 4.66 -46.23
C PRO A 817 8.82 3.28 -45.63
N ARG A 818 9.61 2.27 -46.04
CA ARG A 818 9.42 0.87 -45.60
C ARG A 818 9.35 0.75 -44.08
N MET A 819 10.23 1.43 -43.35
CA MET A 819 10.25 1.38 -41.89
C MET A 819 9.00 2.02 -41.27
N THR A 820 8.50 3.13 -41.82
CA THR A 820 7.23 3.74 -41.36
C THR A 820 6.06 2.78 -41.54
N ARG A 821 6.01 2.05 -42.65
CA ARG A 821 5.00 1.01 -42.87
C ARG A 821 5.12 -0.11 -41.84
N ILE A 822 6.34 -0.60 -41.56
CA ILE A 822 6.57 -1.63 -40.54
C ILE A 822 6.09 -1.16 -39.17
N LYS A 823 6.43 0.06 -38.75
CA LYS A 823 5.96 0.65 -37.47
C LYS A 823 4.43 0.66 -37.39
N LEU A 824 3.76 1.13 -38.45
CA LEU A 824 2.30 1.15 -38.53
C LEU A 824 1.69 -0.26 -38.48
N TYR A 825 2.28 -1.23 -39.19
CA TYR A 825 1.82 -2.61 -39.16
C TYR A 825 1.95 -3.24 -37.79
N VAL A 826 3.13 -3.13 -37.15
CA VAL A 826 3.36 -3.69 -35.81
C VAL A 826 2.46 -3.04 -34.77
N PHE A 827 2.35 -1.71 -34.78
CA PHE A 827 1.49 -0.99 -33.84
C PHE A 827 0.02 -1.34 -34.04
N SER A 828 -0.46 -1.34 -35.29
CA SER A 828 -1.85 -1.67 -35.63
C SER A 828 -2.18 -3.12 -35.25
N LEU A 829 -1.33 -4.09 -35.64
CA LEU A 829 -1.54 -5.50 -35.32
C LEU A 829 -1.59 -5.74 -33.81
N THR A 830 -0.63 -5.18 -33.06
CA THR A 830 -0.55 -5.35 -31.60
C THR A 830 -1.75 -4.71 -30.91
N THR A 831 -2.10 -3.49 -31.31
CA THR A 831 -3.25 -2.76 -30.74
C THR A 831 -4.56 -3.44 -31.07
N SER A 832 -4.77 -3.88 -32.31
CA SER A 832 -5.96 -4.62 -32.72
C SER A 832 -6.10 -5.96 -32.00
N ALA A 833 -4.98 -6.68 -31.75
CA ALA A 833 -5.00 -7.90 -30.95
C ALA A 833 -5.41 -7.62 -29.49
N ILE A 834 -4.86 -6.55 -28.88
CA ILE A 834 -5.21 -6.14 -27.51
C ILE A 834 -6.70 -5.77 -27.41
N VAL A 835 -7.17 -4.89 -28.28
CA VAL A 835 -8.56 -4.40 -28.29
C VAL A 835 -9.54 -5.53 -28.65
N GLY A 836 -9.21 -6.37 -29.62
CA GLY A 836 -10.02 -7.51 -30.01
C GLY A 836 -10.15 -8.53 -28.87
N THR A 837 -9.04 -8.83 -28.18
CA THR A 837 -9.04 -9.73 -27.02
C THR A 837 -9.79 -9.12 -25.84
N PHE A 838 -9.63 -7.83 -25.58
CA PHE A 838 -10.44 -7.12 -24.59
C PHE A 838 -11.93 -7.25 -24.90
N TRP A 839 -12.33 -6.99 -26.13
CA TRP A 839 -13.74 -7.08 -26.52
C TRP A 839 -14.24 -8.51 -26.39
N TRP A 840 -13.43 -9.52 -26.73
CA TRP A 840 -13.76 -10.93 -26.53
C TRP A 840 -14.06 -11.27 -25.07
N PHE A 841 -13.18 -10.85 -24.14
CA PHE A 841 -13.28 -11.14 -22.72
C PHE A 841 -14.04 -10.08 -21.90
N ARG A 842 -14.64 -9.06 -22.54
CA ARG A 842 -15.28 -7.94 -21.84
C ARG A 842 -16.34 -8.35 -20.82
N ALA A 843 -17.10 -9.41 -21.13
CA ALA A 843 -18.19 -9.89 -20.28
C ALA A 843 -17.69 -10.40 -18.92
N VAL A 844 -16.46 -10.89 -18.88
CA VAL A 844 -15.82 -11.39 -17.65
C VAL A 844 -15.61 -10.26 -16.63
N ALA A 845 -15.28 -9.04 -17.10
CA ALA A 845 -15.14 -7.86 -16.26
C ALA A 845 -16.45 -7.07 -16.12
N TRP A 846 -17.26 -6.93 -17.17
CA TRP A 846 -18.51 -6.13 -17.15
C TRP A 846 -19.73 -6.87 -16.58
N GLY A 847 -19.65 -8.19 -16.44
CA GLY A 847 -20.68 -9.06 -15.88
C GLY A 847 -21.27 -9.97 -16.95
N MET A 848 -21.34 -11.27 -16.66
CA MET A 848 -22.03 -12.26 -17.48
C MET A 848 -23.45 -12.48 -16.96
N GLU A 849 -24.44 -12.30 -17.83
CA GLU A 849 -25.87 -12.48 -17.55
C GLU A 849 -26.34 -13.89 -17.98
N GLY A 850 -27.24 -14.48 -17.19
CA GLY A 850 -27.84 -15.78 -17.48
C GLY A 850 -26.90 -16.99 -17.27
N PRO A 851 -27.29 -18.18 -17.76
CA PRO A 851 -26.48 -19.38 -17.65
C PRO A 851 -25.11 -19.22 -18.30
N VAL A 852 -24.04 -19.63 -17.61
CA VAL A 852 -22.66 -19.49 -18.12
C VAL A 852 -22.43 -20.28 -19.42
N ARG A 853 -23.24 -21.32 -19.67
CA ARG A 853 -23.21 -22.08 -20.93
C ARG A 853 -23.54 -21.24 -22.16
N ASN A 854 -24.22 -20.09 -21.98
CA ASN A 854 -24.56 -19.19 -23.07
C ASN A 854 -23.38 -18.32 -23.50
N THR A 855 -22.37 -18.12 -22.64
CA THR A 855 -21.18 -17.33 -22.98
C THR A 855 -20.13 -18.22 -23.64
N TRP A 856 -20.25 -18.49 -24.94
CA TRP A 856 -19.32 -19.39 -25.65
C TRP A 856 -17.91 -18.79 -25.82
N GLY A 857 -16.90 -19.66 -25.91
CA GLY A 857 -15.55 -19.30 -26.37
C GLY A 857 -14.65 -18.57 -25.36
N LEU A 858 -15.01 -18.53 -24.08
CA LEU A 858 -14.20 -17.89 -23.03
C LEU A 858 -13.11 -18.81 -22.46
N ALA A 859 -13.28 -20.13 -22.49
CA ALA A 859 -12.25 -21.07 -22.00
C ALA A 859 -11.22 -21.38 -23.09
N TRP A 860 -10.23 -20.49 -23.29
CA TRP A 860 -9.07 -20.78 -24.15
C TRP A 860 -8.09 -21.77 -23.52
N ARG A 861 -8.19 -21.98 -22.19
CA ARG A 861 -7.44 -22.99 -21.44
C ARG A 861 -8.40 -23.81 -20.59
N GLU A 862 -8.14 -25.11 -20.47
CA GLU A 862 -8.96 -26.04 -19.68
C GLU A 862 -8.97 -25.68 -18.19
N ASN A 863 -7.84 -25.21 -17.67
CA ASN A 863 -7.69 -24.80 -16.26
C ASN A 863 -8.47 -23.53 -15.90
N TRP A 864 -9.02 -22.81 -16.89
CA TRP A 864 -9.94 -21.70 -16.62
C TRP A 864 -11.30 -22.29 -16.29
N ASN A 865 -11.57 -22.43 -14.99
CA ASN A 865 -12.84 -22.85 -14.42
C ASN A 865 -13.94 -21.79 -14.64
N ILE A 866 -14.23 -21.44 -15.89
CA ILE A 866 -15.33 -20.53 -16.26
C ILE A 866 -16.63 -21.31 -16.33
N TYR A 867 -16.62 -22.48 -16.98
CA TYR A 867 -17.81 -23.32 -17.21
C TYR A 867 -18.01 -24.46 -16.20
N HIS A 868 -17.00 -24.75 -15.37
CA HIS A 868 -16.94 -25.97 -14.53
C HIS A 868 -17.32 -25.76 -13.06
#